data_AF-A0A5C3NRB4-F1
#
_entry.id   AF-A0A5C3NRB4-F1
#
_cell.length_a   1.000
_cell.length_b   1.000
_cell.length_c   1.000
_cell.angle_alpha   90.00
_cell.angle_beta   90.00
_cell.angle_gamma   90.00
#
_symmetry.space_group_name_H-M   'P 1'
#
loop_
_entity.id
_entity.type
_entity.pdbx_description
1 polymer ?
#
loop_
_entity_poly.entity_id
_entity_poly.type
_entity_poly.pdbx_seq_one_letter_code
_entity_poly.pdbx_strand_id
1 'polypeptide(L)'
;MPGAQGTVRPELQFARCMSNRYKQDSFPRCVSCTRRWAGDQCRFQGIRYFLKDDSPERKIIGISFVENQKPDLPTMKFPQKWNVDLSPQYILRVKRTVAKALLPTLKEEQGHLSIEGVIRRPRESDVRATCDTCNTSIFSSSWMCRICGREACGECYQQVKELTKLEPGARDIDIAAQQAKRERHAHANPFFLACNKRTEHQVSEFCPMSRFCKEELDTAITEMQALLDNDSDADAVQVNVIDPALHDNSAPAASEVAAPTSPQDRDSLISPSQEHENDLSPTTTLDTPATSPEGESQGGHASIPAAASPRPVIEVPTHPIKYFTDEELTDDVFRPLWAKGEPLVVTGLLPKFKVRWTPEYFIEKYGSQACLIVECQTDQNKRVNVRDFFQDFGRYEGREQCWKLKDWPSSTEFSTAFPELFEDFSQAVPVPNYVRRDGVLNLASHFPSNTVAPDIGPKMYNAMASSENPGSKGSTRLHMDMADALNVMTHAAPCPDGTPGMAVWDLYRAEDADALRKFLRKKFKGTFQNDPIHSQTVYLDSASREELYKSYGVQSYRVYQKPGEAVFIPAGCAHQVCNLSDCIKVAIDFVSPENVARCENLTKEFRQQNQAQQWKEDVLQLKTMMWFAWLSCCKQEKEAAA
;
A
#
# COMPACT_ATOMS: atom_id res chain seq x y z
N MET A 1 20.81 59.86 -16.04
CA MET A 1 21.83 58.84 -15.72
C MET A 1 21.13 57.49 -15.62
N PRO A 2 21.34 56.54 -16.54
CA PRO A 2 20.82 55.19 -16.41
C PRO A 2 21.55 54.48 -15.26
N GLY A 3 20.79 53.81 -14.39
CA GLY A 3 21.28 53.22 -13.15
C GLY A 3 22.32 52.12 -13.34
N ALA A 4 23.33 52.13 -12.48
CA ALA A 4 24.28 51.04 -12.33
C ALA A 4 23.52 49.79 -11.85
N GLN A 5 23.22 48.86 -12.76
CA GLN A 5 22.85 47.50 -12.42
C GLN A 5 24.08 46.84 -11.79
N GLY A 6 24.11 46.72 -10.46
CA GLY A 6 25.14 45.94 -9.78
C GLY A 6 25.13 44.49 -10.28
N THR A 7 26.31 43.90 -10.49
CA THR A 7 26.42 42.53 -11.01
C THR A 7 25.93 41.55 -9.95
N VAL A 8 24.92 40.75 -10.30
CA VAL A 8 24.41 39.69 -9.41
C VAL A 8 25.18 38.41 -9.70
N ARG A 9 25.77 37.79 -8.67
CA ARG A 9 26.50 36.52 -8.80
C ARG A 9 25.68 35.36 -8.28
N PRO A 10 25.25 34.41 -9.14
CA PRO A 10 24.55 33.21 -8.68
C PRO A 10 25.52 32.21 -8.03
N GLU A 11 25.21 31.77 -6.81
CA GLU A 11 25.93 30.69 -6.11
C GLU A 11 24.98 29.50 -5.90
N LEU A 12 25.30 28.33 -6.47
CA LEU A 12 24.53 27.11 -6.24
C LEU A 12 24.70 26.66 -4.78
N GLN A 13 23.58 26.36 -4.11
CA GLN A 13 23.60 25.78 -2.79
C GLN A 13 24.02 24.31 -2.85
N PHE A 14 25.31 24.03 -2.66
CA PHE A 14 25.84 22.67 -2.66
C PHE A 14 25.83 21.98 -1.27
N ALA A 15 25.62 22.75 -0.19
CA ALA A 15 25.57 22.24 1.19
C ALA A 15 24.18 22.42 1.82
N ARG A 16 23.92 21.74 2.94
CA ARG A 16 22.65 21.85 3.68
C ARG A 16 22.39 23.28 4.17
N CYS A 17 21.11 23.66 4.31
CA CYS A 17 20.70 25.00 4.78
C CYS A 17 21.34 25.39 6.12
N MET A 18 21.61 24.43 7.01
CA MET A 18 22.17 24.67 8.35
C MET A 18 23.69 24.47 8.44
N SER A 19 24.37 24.27 7.30
CA SER A 19 25.83 24.13 7.28
C SER A 19 26.52 25.41 7.76
N ASN A 20 27.74 25.29 8.29
CA ASN A 20 28.52 26.44 8.78
C ASN A 20 28.70 27.53 7.72
N ARG A 21 28.74 27.15 6.43
CA ARG A 21 28.83 28.07 5.30
C ARG A 21 27.67 29.08 5.25
N TYR A 22 26.45 28.63 5.54
CA TYR A 22 25.22 29.42 5.42
C TYR A 22 24.61 29.77 6.79
N LYS A 23 25.37 29.61 7.88
CA LYS A 23 24.85 29.79 9.23
C LYS A 23 24.60 31.27 9.55
N GLN A 24 25.43 32.16 9.02
CA GLN A 24 25.35 33.61 9.23
C GLN A 24 24.44 34.33 8.22
N ASP A 25 24.17 33.69 7.08
CA ASP A 25 23.28 34.23 6.05
C ASP A 25 21.80 34.19 6.49
N SER A 26 21.04 35.21 6.11
CA SER A 26 19.59 35.31 6.34
C SER A 26 18.82 34.91 5.09
N PHE A 27 18.17 33.74 5.12
CA PHE A 27 17.33 33.22 4.04
C PHE A 27 16.37 32.13 4.56
N PRO A 28 15.28 31.81 3.84
CA PRO A 28 14.39 30.71 4.20
C PRO A 28 15.09 29.36 4.24
N ARG A 29 14.98 28.64 5.36
CA ARG A 29 15.59 27.32 5.55
C ARG A 29 14.52 26.24 5.37
N CYS A 30 14.87 25.15 4.68
CA CYS A 30 13.90 24.09 4.39
C CYS A 30 13.39 23.38 5.66
N VAL A 31 12.23 22.73 5.54
CA VAL A 31 11.56 22.02 6.62
C VAL A 31 12.42 20.90 7.21
N SER A 32 13.12 20.12 6.37
CA SER A 32 14.02 19.04 6.80
C SER A 32 15.16 19.57 7.68
N CYS A 33 15.75 20.70 7.29
CA CYS A 33 16.85 21.31 8.04
C CYS A 33 16.38 21.98 9.34
N THR A 34 15.16 22.51 9.40
CA THR A 34 14.63 23.19 10.59
C THR A 34 14.07 22.22 11.62
N ARG A 35 13.50 21.09 11.20
CA ARG A 35 13.00 20.02 12.09
C ARG A 35 14.10 19.11 12.64
N ARG A 36 15.31 19.14 12.07
CA ARG A 36 16.49 18.36 12.51
C ARG A 36 16.23 16.85 12.61
N TRP A 37 15.39 16.30 11.73
CA TRP A 37 15.18 14.86 11.67
C TRP A 37 16.45 14.18 11.15
N ALA A 38 16.95 13.21 11.91
CA ALA A 38 18.11 12.41 11.51
C ALA A 38 17.78 11.63 10.23
N GLY A 39 18.65 11.66 9.24
CA GLY A 39 18.49 10.95 7.96
C GLY A 39 17.88 11.78 6.81
N ASP A 40 17.15 12.85 7.08
CA ASP A 40 16.50 13.63 6.00
C ASP A 40 17.49 14.53 5.25
N GLN A 41 17.35 14.58 3.92
CA GLN A 41 18.20 15.39 3.04
C GLN A 41 17.69 16.83 2.94
N CYS A 42 18.60 17.78 2.71
CA CYS A 42 18.20 19.17 2.54
C CYS A 42 17.43 19.35 1.23
N ARG A 43 16.16 19.78 1.31
CA ARG A 43 15.26 19.96 0.16
C ARG A 43 15.75 20.91 -0.94
N PHE A 44 16.71 21.79 -0.64
CA PHE A 44 17.22 22.80 -1.58
C PHE A 44 18.66 22.55 -2.04
N GLN A 45 19.32 21.52 -1.52
CA GLN A 45 20.69 21.21 -1.87
C GLN A 45 20.76 20.76 -3.34
N GLY A 46 21.64 21.38 -4.13
CA GLY A 46 21.83 21.08 -5.54
C GLY A 46 20.80 21.70 -6.49
N ILE A 47 19.75 22.34 -5.98
CA ILE A 47 18.67 22.91 -6.83
C ILE A 47 18.40 24.40 -6.60
N ARG A 48 18.89 25.01 -5.52
CA ARG A 48 18.65 26.43 -5.21
C ARG A 48 19.90 27.28 -5.41
N TYR A 49 19.78 28.41 -6.09
CA TYR A 49 20.81 29.42 -6.20
C TYR A 49 20.55 30.59 -5.25
N PHE A 50 21.62 31.08 -4.65
CA PHE A 50 21.64 32.37 -3.97
C PHE A 50 22.16 33.43 -4.93
N LEU A 51 21.35 34.46 -5.18
CA LEU A 51 21.74 35.63 -5.94
C LEU A 51 22.43 36.59 -4.99
N LYS A 52 23.75 36.73 -5.11
CA LYS A 52 24.57 37.55 -4.21
C LYS A 52 24.99 38.85 -4.87
N ASP A 53 25.03 39.92 -4.07
CA ASP A 53 25.57 41.20 -4.51
C ASP A 53 27.11 41.18 -4.57
N ASP A 54 27.68 42.20 -5.20
CA ASP A 54 29.13 42.41 -5.28
C ASP A 54 29.73 43.00 -3.98
N SER A 55 28.96 43.09 -2.88
CA SER A 55 29.50 43.61 -1.62
C SER A 55 30.61 42.70 -1.06
N PRO A 56 31.52 43.22 -0.24
CA PRO A 56 32.55 42.39 0.41
C PRO A 56 31.96 41.22 1.22
N GLU A 57 30.76 41.42 1.78
CA GLU A 57 30.02 40.41 2.55
C GLU A 57 29.22 39.43 1.65
N ARG A 58 29.09 39.73 0.34
CA ARG A 58 28.32 38.97 -0.66
C ARG A 58 26.92 38.58 -0.17
N LYS A 59 26.13 39.59 0.20
CA LYS A 59 24.80 39.40 0.76
C LYS A 59 23.87 38.76 -0.25
N ILE A 60 23.03 37.86 0.25
CA ILE A 60 21.98 37.23 -0.55
C ILE A 60 20.86 38.25 -0.75
N ILE A 61 20.66 38.66 -2.00
CA ILE A 61 19.63 39.62 -2.41
C ILE A 61 18.45 38.94 -3.12
N GLY A 62 18.59 37.66 -3.49
CA GLY A 62 17.53 36.90 -4.14
C GLY A 62 17.80 35.39 -4.17
N ILE A 63 16.79 34.65 -4.62
CA ILE A 63 16.83 33.20 -4.76
C ILE A 63 16.30 32.83 -6.14
N SER A 64 16.96 31.91 -6.82
CA SER A 64 16.46 31.24 -8.03
C SER A 64 16.67 29.73 -7.93
N PHE A 65 16.19 28.96 -8.90
CA PHE A 65 16.27 27.49 -8.89
C PHE A 65 16.85 26.95 -10.20
N VAL A 66 17.32 25.70 -10.18
CA VAL A 66 17.85 25.01 -11.37
C VAL A 66 16.71 24.69 -12.33
N GLU A 67 16.81 25.21 -13.55
CA GLU A 67 15.89 24.91 -14.67
C GLU A 67 16.56 24.02 -15.74
N ASN A 68 17.84 23.65 -15.55
CA ASN A 68 18.63 22.94 -16.55
C ASN A 68 18.23 21.45 -16.70
N GLN A 69 18.00 21.01 -17.94
CA GLN A 69 17.49 19.70 -18.32
C GLN A 69 18.55 18.65 -18.72
N LYS A 70 19.77 18.72 -18.18
CA LYS A 70 20.79 17.67 -18.48
C LYS A 70 20.27 16.27 -18.08
N PRO A 71 20.63 15.17 -18.75
CA PRO A 71 20.25 13.82 -18.31
C PRO A 71 20.73 13.48 -16.88
N ASP A 72 20.10 12.49 -16.23
CA ASP A 72 20.53 11.98 -14.93
C ASP A 72 21.87 11.23 -15.05
N LEU A 73 22.75 11.40 -14.05
CA LEU A 73 23.90 10.55 -13.75
C LEU A 73 23.74 10.10 -12.29
N PRO A 74 23.83 8.80 -11.93
CA PRO A 74 24.33 7.65 -12.70
C PRO A 74 23.25 6.83 -13.44
N THR A 75 23.70 6.02 -14.41
CA THR A 75 22.87 5.05 -15.14
C THR A 75 22.32 3.97 -14.20
N MET A 76 21.01 3.71 -14.27
CA MET A 76 20.34 2.64 -13.54
C MET A 76 20.92 1.26 -13.89
N LYS A 77 21.08 0.40 -12.87
CA LYS A 77 21.61 -0.97 -13.00
C LYS A 77 20.46 -1.97 -13.09
N PHE A 78 19.91 -2.11 -14.29
CA PHE A 78 18.85 -3.07 -14.59
C PHE A 78 19.34 -4.53 -14.52
N PRO A 79 18.46 -5.46 -14.10
CA PRO A 79 18.74 -6.90 -14.13
C PRO A 79 19.12 -7.40 -15.53
N GLN A 80 19.96 -8.44 -15.53
CA GLN A 80 20.52 -9.09 -16.72
C GLN A 80 20.33 -10.61 -16.68
N LYS A 81 19.75 -11.11 -15.59
CA LYS A 81 19.47 -12.53 -15.37
C LYS A 81 17.99 -12.67 -15.08
N TRP A 82 17.42 -13.71 -15.65
CA TRP A 82 16.01 -14.02 -15.62
C TRP A 82 15.87 -15.51 -15.34
N ASN A 83 14.69 -15.94 -14.88
CA ASN A 83 14.41 -17.34 -14.64
C ASN A 83 14.42 -18.18 -15.94
N VAL A 84 14.07 -17.54 -17.06
CA VAL A 84 14.18 -18.04 -18.45
C VAL A 84 14.66 -16.91 -19.35
N ASP A 85 15.11 -17.22 -20.57
CA ASP A 85 15.53 -16.19 -21.52
C ASP A 85 14.41 -15.17 -21.79
N LEU A 86 14.74 -13.88 -21.64
CA LEU A 86 13.81 -12.77 -21.88
C LEU A 86 13.63 -12.57 -23.40
N SER A 87 12.81 -13.44 -23.99
CA SER A 87 12.51 -13.44 -25.42
C SER A 87 11.72 -12.21 -25.88
N PRO A 88 11.73 -11.88 -27.20
CA PRO A 88 11.01 -10.73 -27.74
C PRO A 88 9.51 -10.70 -27.43
N GLN A 89 8.86 -11.86 -27.32
CA GLN A 89 7.44 -11.97 -26.95
C GLN A 89 7.15 -11.47 -25.53
N TYR A 90 8.02 -11.79 -24.56
CA TYR A 90 7.87 -11.30 -23.17
C TYR A 90 8.11 -9.80 -23.10
N ILE A 91 9.16 -9.33 -23.79
CA ILE A 91 9.47 -7.91 -23.90
C ILE A 91 8.28 -7.14 -24.47
N LEU A 92 7.74 -7.59 -25.60
CA LEU A 92 6.62 -6.96 -26.27
C LEU A 92 5.40 -6.86 -25.35
N ARG A 93 5.09 -7.94 -24.61
CA ARG A 93 3.96 -8.00 -23.70
C ARG A 93 4.11 -7.06 -22.51
N VAL A 94 5.26 -7.04 -21.85
CA VAL A 94 5.55 -6.12 -20.74
C VAL A 94 5.49 -4.68 -21.24
N LYS A 95 6.16 -4.37 -22.35
CA LYS A 95 6.15 -3.02 -22.95
C LYS A 95 4.74 -2.58 -23.33
N ARG A 96 3.92 -3.43 -23.96
CA ARG A 96 2.55 -3.09 -24.34
C ARG A 96 1.67 -2.80 -23.14
N THR A 97 1.78 -3.63 -22.09
CA THR A 97 1.04 -3.44 -20.85
C THR A 97 1.42 -2.12 -20.18
N VAL A 98 2.72 -1.86 -20.06
CA VAL A 98 3.22 -0.61 -19.50
C VAL A 98 2.81 0.59 -20.35
N ALA A 99 2.91 0.51 -21.68
CA ALA A 99 2.51 1.60 -22.58
C ALA A 99 1.02 1.94 -22.39
N LYS A 100 0.14 0.94 -22.36
CA LYS A 100 -1.31 1.17 -22.11
C LYS A 100 -1.56 1.90 -20.79
N ALA A 101 -0.89 1.50 -19.72
CA ALA A 101 -1.13 2.02 -18.38
C ALA A 101 -0.41 3.36 -18.09
N LEU A 102 0.83 3.52 -18.56
CA LEU A 102 1.71 4.62 -18.17
C LEU A 102 1.67 5.81 -19.12
N LEU A 103 1.39 5.58 -20.41
CA LEU A 103 1.40 6.63 -21.45
C LEU A 103 0.52 7.86 -21.10
N PRO A 104 -0.70 7.73 -20.55
CA PRO A 104 -1.49 8.89 -20.14
C PRO A 104 -0.77 9.76 -19.11
N THR A 105 -0.13 9.13 -18.10
CA THR A 105 0.64 9.85 -17.08
C THR A 105 1.87 10.55 -17.68
N LEU A 106 2.54 9.93 -18.65
CA LEU A 106 3.70 10.55 -19.30
C LEU A 106 3.29 11.73 -20.18
N LYS A 107 2.13 11.67 -20.85
CA LYS A 107 1.59 12.81 -21.61
C LYS A 107 1.23 13.99 -20.70
N GLU A 108 0.64 13.73 -19.53
CA GLU A 108 0.44 14.75 -18.51
C GLU A 108 1.76 15.38 -18.07
N GLU A 109 2.79 14.55 -17.85
CA GLU A 109 4.14 15.02 -17.49
C GLU A 109 4.79 15.86 -18.60
N GLN A 110 4.57 15.53 -19.87
CA GLN A 110 5.07 16.30 -21.01
C GLN A 110 4.46 17.70 -21.05
N GLY A 111 3.16 17.80 -20.74
CA GLY A 111 2.49 19.08 -20.53
C GLY A 111 3.07 19.86 -19.35
N HIS A 112 3.32 19.17 -18.22
CA HIS A 112 3.92 19.77 -17.02
C HIS A 112 5.33 20.32 -17.25
N LEU A 113 6.16 19.63 -18.03
CA LEU A 113 7.49 20.09 -18.44
C LEU A 113 7.45 21.36 -19.31
N SER A 114 6.31 21.67 -19.91
CA SER A 114 6.12 22.88 -20.71
C SER A 114 5.75 24.11 -19.87
N ILE A 115 5.55 23.95 -18.56
CA ILE A 115 5.26 25.08 -17.65
C ILE A 115 6.54 25.88 -17.40
N GLU A 116 6.44 27.21 -17.52
CA GLU A 116 7.55 28.13 -17.24
C GLU A 116 8.05 28.00 -15.80
N GLY A 117 9.38 28.00 -15.63
CA GLY A 117 10.03 27.90 -14.32
C GLY A 117 9.96 26.50 -13.69
N VAL A 118 9.75 25.45 -14.48
CA VAL A 118 9.84 24.07 -13.99
C VAL A 118 11.23 23.75 -13.46
N ILE A 119 11.28 23.33 -12.20
CA ILE A 119 12.51 22.96 -11.52
C ILE A 119 12.80 21.51 -11.88
N ARG A 120 13.99 21.25 -12.42
CA ARG A 120 14.45 19.88 -12.63
C ARG A 120 15.11 19.39 -11.34
N ARG A 121 14.64 18.26 -10.83
CA ARG A 121 15.31 17.50 -9.78
C ARG A 121 15.70 16.10 -10.28
N PRO A 122 16.97 15.67 -10.16
CA PRO A 122 17.36 14.31 -10.54
C PRO A 122 16.55 13.26 -9.75
N ARG A 123 16.29 12.10 -10.36
CA ARG A 123 15.65 11.00 -9.64
C ARG A 123 16.54 10.54 -8.50
N GLU A 124 15.98 10.50 -7.31
CA GLU A 124 16.62 9.88 -6.15
C GLU A 124 16.69 8.36 -6.35
N SER A 125 17.83 7.76 -6.00
CA SER A 125 18.04 6.31 -6.08
C SER A 125 18.13 5.67 -4.71
N ASP A 126 18.60 6.41 -3.71
CA ASP A 126 18.80 6.00 -2.32
C ASP A 126 17.60 6.29 -1.41
N VAL A 127 16.67 7.13 -1.86
CA VAL A 127 15.46 7.49 -1.12
C VAL A 127 14.25 7.55 -2.03
N ARG A 128 13.09 7.21 -1.47
CA ARG A 128 11.82 7.34 -2.17
C ARG A 128 11.35 8.79 -2.14
N ALA A 129 11.03 9.35 -3.30
CA ALA A 129 10.35 10.63 -3.39
C ALA A 129 8.87 10.46 -3.00
N THR A 130 8.44 11.10 -1.91
CA THR A 130 7.06 11.08 -1.44
C THR A 130 6.54 12.50 -1.26
N CYS A 131 5.23 12.66 -1.40
CA CYS A 131 4.56 13.92 -1.14
C CYS A 131 4.55 14.21 0.36
N ASP A 132 5.05 15.37 0.78
CA ASP A 132 5.05 15.84 2.18
C ASP A 132 3.62 16.19 2.70
N THR A 133 2.57 15.83 1.97
CA THR A 133 1.16 16.07 2.32
C THR A 133 0.38 14.78 2.51
N CYS A 134 0.46 13.86 1.55
CA CYS A 134 -0.28 12.60 1.56
C CYS A 134 0.62 11.36 1.61
N ASN A 135 1.95 11.52 1.71
CA ASN A 135 2.96 10.45 1.70
C ASN A 135 2.91 9.51 0.47
N THR A 136 2.16 9.87 -0.57
CA THR A 136 2.13 9.12 -1.83
C THR A 136 3.44 9.30 -2.58
N SER A 137 3.93 8.25 -3.24
CA SER A 137 5.12 8.36 -4.09
C SER A 137 4.93 9.39 -5.19
N ILE A 138 5.95 10.19 -5.42
CA ILE A 138 5.98 11.11 -6.54
C ILE A 138 6.73 10.44 -7.69
N PHE A 139 5.96 10.01 -8.68
CA PHE A 139 6.50 9.46 -9.92
C PHE A 139 6.69 10.55 -10.99
N SER A 140 5.63 11.33 -11.23
CA SER A 140 5.56 12.41 -12.23
C SER A 140 5.30 13.75 -11.54
N SER A 141 4.63 14.66 -12.23
CA SER A 141 4.37 16.06 -11.91
C SER A 141 4.20 16.35 -10.42
N SER A 142 5.09 17.20 -9.90
CA SER A 142 5.03 17.68 -8.52
C SER A 142 5.27 19.18 -8.45
N TRP A 143 5.05 19.74 -7.26
CA TRP A 143 5.21 21.15 -6.97
C TRP A 143 5.96 21.33 -5.66
N MET A 144 7.03 22.13 -5.68
CA MET A 144 7.83 22.41 -4.50
C MET A 144 7.59 23.85 -4.01
N CYS A 145 7.31 24.02 -2.72
CA CYS A 145 7.30 25.33 -2.08
C CYS A 145 8.70 25.95 -2.07
N ARG A 146 8.84 27.16 -2.62
CA ARG A 146 10.11 27.90 -2.70
C ARG A 146 10.65 28.36 -1.34
N ILE A 147 9.80 28.45 -0.32
CA ILE A 147 10.19 28.89 1.03
C ILE A 147 10.67 27.72 1.89
N CYS A 148 9.85 26.69 2.07
CA CYS A 148 10.15 25.59 3.00
C CYS A 148 10.64 24.31 2.32
N GLY A 149 10.55 24.19 1.00
CA GLY A 149 11.00 23.02 0.24
C GLY A 149 10.06 21.82 0.35
N ARG A 150 8.83 22.03 0.85
CA ARG A 150 7.79 21.01 0.88
C ARG A 150 7.36 20.66 -0.54
N GLU A 151 7.29 19.37 -0.85
CA GLU A 151 6.89 18.85 -2.15
C GLU A 151 5.47 18.27 -2.11
N ALA A 152 4.61 18.77 -2.98
CA ALA A 152 3.24 18.33 -3.17
C ALA A 152 3.11 17.58 -4.50
N CYS A 153 2.47 16.41 -4.49
CA CYS A 153 1.98 15.78 -5.71
C CYS A 153 0.86 16.61 -6.36
N GLY A 154 0.50 16.32 -7.61
CA GLY A 154 -0.50 17.09 -8.36
C GLY A 154 -1.85 17.27 -7.67
N GLU A 155 -2.41 16.23 -7.06
CA GLU A 155 -3.70 16.36 -6.36
C GLU A 155 -3.59 17.24 -5.10
N CYS A 156 -2.54 17.09 -4.30
CA CYS A 156 -2.35 17.94 -3.11
C CYS A 156 -2.09 19.39 -3.52
N TYR A 157 -1.35 19.63 -4.61
CA TYR A 157 -1.18 20.98 -5.15
C TYR A 157 -2.51 21.56 -5.66
N GLN A 158 -3.33 20.77 -6.34
CA GLN A 158 -4.65 21.19 -6.79
C GLN A 158 -5.56 21.58 -5.61
N GLN A 159 -5.49 20.86 -4.49
CA GLN A 159 -6.16 21.27 -3.25
C GLN A 159 -5.62 22.60 -2.69
N VAL A 160 -4.30 22.80 -2.65
CA VAL A 160 -3.71 24.11 -2.31
C VAL A 160 -4.27 25.19 -3.23
N LYS A 161 -4.43 24.90 -4.53
CA LYS A 161 -5.01 25.83 -5.51
C LYS A 161 -6.45 26.19 -5.24
N GLU A 162 -7.29 25.22 -4.95
CA GLU A 162 -8.69 25.46 -4.62
C GLU A 162 -8.86 26.27 -3.33
N LEU A 163 -7.97 26.07 -2.35
CA LEU A 163 -8.05 26.72 -1.05
C LEU A 163 -7.44 28.13 -1.01
N THR A 164 -6.57 28.48 -1.96
CA THR A 164 -5.75 29.70 -1.86
C THR A 164 -5.71 30.57 -3.12
N LYS A 165 -6.14 30.08 -4.28
CA LYS A 165 -6.21 30.90 -5.50
C LYS A 165 -7.49 31.71 -5.54
N LEU A 166 -7.39 33.04 -5.52
CA LEU A 166 -8.48 33.94 -5.87
C LEU A 166 -8.31 34.40 -7.33
N GLU A 167 -9.38 34.33 -8.12
CA GLU A 167 -9.35 34.91 -9.47
C GLU A 167 -9.35 36.44 -9.39
N PRO A 168 -8.59 37.15 -10.25
CA PRO A 168 -8.61 38.60 -10.30
C PRO A 168 -10.04 39.11 -10.56
N GLY A 169 -10.59 39.90 -9.63
CA GLY A 169 -11.96 40.42 -9.71
C GLY A 169 -13.05 39.45 -9.20
N ALA A 170 -12.69 38.42 -8.42
CA ALA A 170 -13.65 37.55 -7.75
C ALA A 170 -14.68 38.36 -6.94
N ARG A 171 -15.96 37.97 -7.03
CA ARG A 171 -17.04 38.63 -6.28
C ARG A 171 -16.96 38.24 -4.80
N ASP A 172 -17.54 39.05 -3.93
CA ASP A 172 -17.58 38.80 -2.48
C ASP A 172 -18.15 37.42 -2.13
N ILE A 173 -19.13 36.93 -2.90
CA ILE A 173 -19.72 35.59 -2.73
C ILE A 173 -18.68 34.49 -2.98
N ASP A 174 -17.86 34.65 -4.01
CA ASP A 174 -16.84 33.67 -4.40
C ASP A 174 -15.69 33.65 -3.36
N ILE A 175 -15.33 34.83 -2.82
CA ILE A 175 -14.37 34.99 -1.72
C ILE A 175 -14.88 34.30 -0.45
N ALA A 176 -16.14 34.57 -0.07
CA ALA A 176 -16.76 33.97 1.11
C ALA A 176 -16.87 32.45 0.99
N ALA A 177 -17.23 31.93 -0.19
CA ALA A 177 -17.30 30.50 -0.45
C ALA A 177 -15.92 29.81 -0.33
N GLN A 178 -14.87 30.44 -0.84
CA GLN A 178 -13.51 29.93 -0.67
C GLN A 178 -13.07 29.95 0.79
N GLN A 179 -13.35 31.04 1.51
CA GLN A 179 -13.01 31.14 2.93
C GLN A 179 -13.71 30.05 3.75
N ALA A 180 -15.00 29.81 3.52
CA ALA A 180 -15.74 28.72 4.14
C ALA A 180 -15.19 27.32 3.77
N LYS A 181 -14.67 27.14 2.55
CA LYS A 181 -13.99 25.89 2.15
C LYS A 181 -12.67 25.72 2.89
N ARG A 182 -11.90 26.81 3.04
CA ARG A 182 -10.62 26.83 3.78
C ARG A 182 -10.81 26.58 5.27
N GLU A 183 -11.81 27.17 5.90
CA GLU A 183 -12.12 26.95 7.31
C GLU A 183 -12.52 25.49 7.58
N ARG A 184 -13.44 24.94 6.77
CA ARG A 184 -13.80 23.51 6.85
C ARG A 184 -12.59 22.58 6.70
N HIS A 185 -11.71 22.90 5.75
CA HIS A 185 -10.49 22.12 5.56
C HIS A 185 -9.50 22.27 6.72
N ALA A 186 -9.35 23.47 7.28
CA ALA A 186 -8.46 23.71 8.42
C ALA A 186 -8.91 22.94 9.67
N HIS A 187 -10.22 22.76 9.86
CA HIS A 187 -10.74 21.91 10.93
C HIS A 187 -10.39 20.43 10.74
N ALA A 188 -10.44 19.92 9.49
CA ALA A 188 -10.10 18.54 9.19
C ALA A 188 -8.58 18.28 9.21
N ASN A 189 -7.79 19.24 8.71
CA ASN A 189 -6.34 19.12 8.59
C ASN A 189 -5.66 20.50 8.79
N PRO A 190 -5.39 20.89 10.04
CA PRO A 190 -4.88 22.24 10.36
C PRO A 190 -3.47 22.49 9.85
N PHE A 191 -2.70 21.43 9.56
CA PHE A 191 -1.32 21.56 9.09
C PHE A 191 -1.19 21.54 7.56
N PHE A 192 -2.29 21.36 6.83
CA PHE A 192 -2.26 21.24 5.36
C PHE A 192 -1.64 22.47 4.68
N LEU A 193 -2.02 23.68 5.09
CA LEU A 193 -1.46 24.92 4.54
C LEU A 193 -0.26 25.45 5.33
N ALA A 194 0.20 24.78 6.39
CA ALA A 194 1.31 25.30 7.19
C ALA A 194 2.64 25.28 6.39
N CYS A 195 3.27 26.44 6.19
CA CYS A 195 4.60 26.56 5.56
C CYS A 195 5.69 26.72 6.62
N ASN A 196 5.58 27.77 7.44
CA ASN A 196 6.44 28.02 8.59
C ASN A 196 5.61 28.66 9.71
N LYS A 197 6.25 29.06 10.82
CA LYS A 197 5.54 29.65 11.98
C LYS A 197 4.80 30.96 11.68
N ARG A 198 5.08 31.62 10.56
CA ARG A 198 4.60 32.97 10.22
C ARG A 198 3.80 33.03 8.92
N THR A 199 3.88 32.00 8.07
CA THR A 199 3.25 32.00 6.75
C THR A 199 2.57 30.68 6.46
N GLU A 200 1.48 30.77 5.70
CA GLU A 200 0.81 29.64 5.08
C GLU A 200 1.22 29.52 3.61
N HIS A 201 1.16 28.29 3.11
CA HIS A 201 1.30 27.97 1.71
C HIS A 201 0.21 28.65 0.88
N GLN A 202 0.65 29.38 -0.15
CA GLN A 202 -0.18 29.94 -1.20
C GLN A 202 0.23 29.31 -2.53
N VAL A 203 -0.66 29.26 -3.52
CA VAL A 203 -0.32 28.78 -4.87
C VAL A 203 0.91 29.45 -5.46
N SER A 204 1.04 30.77 -5.25
CA SER A 204 2.15 31.57 -5.76
C SER A 204 3.51 31.17 -5.17
N GLU A 205 3.54 30.41 -4.08
CA GLU A 205 4.76 29.99 -3.41
C GLU A 205 5.36 28.71 -4.03
N PHE A 206 4.59 27.98 -4.82
CA PHE A 206 4.99 26.71 -5.42
C PHE A 206 5.56 26.89 -6.82
N CYS A 207 6.65 26.19 -7.09
CA CYS A 207 7.17 26.00 -8.43
C CYS A 207 6.85 24.58 -8.92
N PRO A 208 6.51 24.40 -10.20
CA PRO A 208 6.42 23.09 -10.79
C PRO A 208 7.80 22.42 -10.74
N MET A 209 7.81 21.11 -10.52
CA MET A 209 9.00 20.30 -10.43
C MET A 209 8.82 19.01 -11.25
N SER A 210 9.89 18.58 -11.90
CA SER A 210 9.93 17.34 -12.66
C SER A 210 11.22 16.57 -12.40
N ARG A 211 11.10 15.24 -12.50
CA ARG A 211 12.20 14.27 -12.46
C ARG A 211 12.54 13.69 -13.84
N PHE A 212 11.82 14.11 -14.88
CA PHE A 212 12.07 13.72 -16.25
C PHE A 212 12.91 14.80 -16.95
N CYS A 213 13.80 14.38 -17.85
CA CYS A 213 14.31 15.29 -18.88
C CYS A 213 13.43 15.17 -20.13
N LYS A 214 13.35 16.26 -20.90
CA LYS A 214 12.47 16.35 -22.07
C LYS A 214 12.75 15.27 -23.12
N GLU A 215 14.04 15.05 -23.43
CA GLU A 215 14.45 14.07 -24.45
C GLU A 215 14.06 12.63 -24.08
N GLU A 216 14.30 12.22 -22.83
CA GLU A 216 13.92 10.88 -22.32
C GLU A 216 12.40 10.69 -22.39
N LEU A 217 11.65 11.70 -21.97
CA LEU A 217 10.19 11.65 -21.95
C LEU A 217 9.58 11.63 -23.35
N ASP A 218 10.02 12.52 -24.24
CA ASP A 218 9.52 12.62 -25.62
C ASP A 218 9.81 11.32 -26.39
N THR A 219 11.00 10.74 -26.20
CA THR A 219 11.37 9.45 -26.79
C THR A 219 10.46 8.33 -26.29
N ALA A 220 10.29 8.21 -24.96
CA ALA A 220 9.44 7.16 -24.39
C ALA A 220 7.97 7.28 -24.83
N ILE A 221 7.42 8.50 -24.87
CA ILE A 221 6.04 8.74 -25.34
C ILE A 221 5.89 8.33 -26.80
N THR A 222 6.84 8.72 -27.65
CA THR A 222 6.82 8.41 -29.08
C THR A 222 6.89 6.91 -29.31
N GLU A 223 7.81 6.21 -28.64
CA GLU A 223 7.97 4.76 -28.74
C GLU A 223 6.74 4.01 -28.20
N MET A 224 6.17 4.44 -27.06
CA MET A 224 4.94 3.87 -26.50
C MET A 224 3.76 4.06 -27.45
N GLN A 225 3.60 5.25 -28.03
CA GLN A 225 2.52 5.53 -28.97
C GLN A 225 2.66 4.68 -30.24
N ALA A 226 3.85 4.63 -30.84
CA ALA A 226 4.12 3.80 -32.00
C ALA A 226 3.88 2.31 -31.73
N LEU A 227 4.21 1.83 -30.53
CA LEU A 227 3.94 0.45 -30.12
C LEU A 227 2.43 0.15 -30.07
N LEU A 228 1.62 1.10 -29.57
CA LEU A 228 0.17 0.93 -29.48
C LEU A 228 -0.54 1.10 -30.82
N ASP A 229 0.00 1.90 -31.73
CA ASP A 229 -0.60 2.18 -33.05
C ASP A 229 -0.34 1.07 -34.07
N ASN A 230 0.84 0.42 -34.03
CA ASN A 230 1.29 -0.53 -35.05
C ASN A 230 0.81 -1.98 -34.86
N ASP A 231 0.21 -2.33 -33.72
CA ASP A 231 0.00 -3.73 -33.35
C ASP A 231 -1.49 -4.05 -33.12
N SER A 232 -2.10 -4.85 -33.99
CA SER A 232 -3.39 -5.49 -33.71
C SER A 232 -3.25 -6.32 -32.44
N ASP A 233 -4.13 -6.18 -31.46
CA ASP A 233 -4.01 -6.83 -30.14
C ASP A 233 -4.23 -8.34 -30.20
N ALA A 234 -3.33 -9.07 -30.88
CA ALA A 234 -3.35 -10.53 -31.02
C ALA A 234 -3.22 -11.22 -29.66
N ASP A 235 -2.71 -10.49 -28.68
CA ASP A 235 -2.45 -10.93 -27.30
C ASP A 235 -3.48 -10.35 -26.31
N ALA A 236 -4.53 -9.64 -26.76
CA ALA A 236 -5.63 -9.21 -25.89
C ALA A 236 -6.40 -10.42 -25.39
N VAL A 237 -6.42 -10.60 -24.08
CA VAL A 237 -7.48 -11.38 -23.44
C VAL A 237 -8.75 -10.54 -23.53
N GLN A 238 -9.77 -11.01 -24.25
CA GLN A 238 -11.10 -10.40 -24.22
C GLN A 238 -11.69 -10.57 -22.82
N VAL A 239 -11.45 -9.61 -21.93
CA VAL A 239 -12.11 -9.54 -20.63
C VAL A 239 -13.31 -8.61 -20.81
N ASN A 240 -14.52 -9.18 -20.80
CA ASN A 240 -15.74 -8.38 -20.70
C ASN A 240 -15.76 -7.72 -19.32
N VAL A 241 -15.36 -6.45 -19.26
CA VAL A 241 -15.58 -5.60 -18.10
C VAL A 241 -17.10 -5.39 -18.00
N ILE A 242 -17.73 -5.93 -16.95
CA ILE A 242 -19.11 -5.59 -16.63
C ILE A 242 -19.07 -4.15 -16.12
N ASP A 243 -19.64 -3.24 -16.91
CA ASP A 243 -19.76 -1.82 -16.61
C ASP A 243 -20.54 -1.62 -15.28
N PRO A 244 -20.01 -0.87 -14.30
CA PRO A 244 -20.75 -0.56 -13.06
C PRO A 244 -21.96 0.37 -13.26
N ALA A 245 -22.26 0.80 -14.50
CA ALA A 245 -23.32 1.77 -14.77
C ALA A 245 -24.47 1.20 -15.61
N LEU A 246 -25.23 0.21 -15.12
CA LEU A 246 -26.57 -0.07 -15.64
C LEU A 246 -27.55 -0.43 -14.52
N HIS A 247 -27.98 0.59 -13.77
CA HIS A 247 -29.35 0.64 -13.27
C HIS A 247 -30.23 1.26 -14.37
N ASP A 248 -31.05 0.47 -15.05
CA ASP A 248 -32.51 0.67 -15.11
C ASP A 248 -33.18 -0.45 -15.93
N ASN A 249 -34.46 -0.69 -15.64
CA ASN A 249 -35.41 -1.58 -16.32
C ASN A 249 -35.40 -3.08 -15.98
N SER A 250 -36.10 -3.43 -14.89
CA SER A 250 -37.37 -4.18 -15.01
C SER A 250 -37.94 -4.53 -13.63
N ALA A 251 -38.89 -3.73 -13.16
CA ALA A 251 -39.84 -4.13 -12.12
C ALA A 251 -41.22 -4.29 -12.76
N PRO A 252 -41.92 -5.43 -12.63
CA PRO A 252 -43.30 -5.52 -13.05
C PRO A 252 -44.22 -5.02 -11.93
N ALA A 253 -45.06 -4.05 -12.32
CA ALA A 253 -46.40 -3.68 -11.85
C ALA A 253 -46.80 -3.98 -10.39
N ALA A 254 -47.09 -2.88 -9.67
CA ALA A 254 -47.77 -2.83 -8.39
C ALA A 254 -49.24 -3.28 -8.48
N SER A 255 -49.75 -3.82 -7.37
CA SER A 255 -51.18 -3.83 -7.04
C SER A 255 -51.38 -3.07 -5.73
N GLU A 256 -52.32 -2.12 -5.78
CA GLU A 256 -52.78 -1.23 -4.72
C GLU A 256 -53.34 -2.00 -3.50
N VAL A 257 -53.14 -1.49 -2.27
CA VAL A 257 -54.21 -1.23 -1.27
C VAL A 257 -53.74 -0.16 -0.25
N ALA A 258 -54.69 0.73 0.05
CA ALA A 258 -54.77 1.93 0.90
C ALA A 258 -54.05 1.99 2.28
N ALA A 259 -53.70 3.24 2.63
CA ALA A 259 -53.36 3.73 3.97
C ALA A 259 -54.58 3.82 4.92
N PRO A 260 -54.36 4.07 6.23
CA PRO A 260 -54.67 5.42 6.71
C PRO A 260 -53.81 5.99 7.86
N THR A 261 -53.71 7.34 7.82
CA THR A 261 -53.73 8.35 8.92
C THR A 261 -52.60 8.52 9.97
N SER A 262 -52.06 9.75 9.97
CA SER A 262 -51.24 10.47 10.98
C SER A 262 -52.08 10.88 12.23
N PRO A 263 -51.56 11.47 13.34
CA PRO A 263 -50.79 12.74 13.40
C PRO A 263 -49.54 12.71 14.34
N GLN A 264 -48.44 13.42 13.99
CA GLN A 264 -48.00 14.74 14.51
C GLN A 264 -47.84 14.85 16.03
N ASP A 265 -46.61 15.16 16.48
CA ASP A 265 -46.39 16.29 17.39
C ASP A 265 -44.95 16.85 17.32
N ARG A 266 -44.87 18.16 17.51
CA ARG A 266 -43.72 19.06 17.41
C ARG A 266 -43.17 19.41 18.81
N ASP A 267 -42.04 20.15 18.77
CA ASP A 267 -41.48 21.04 19.80
C ASP A 267 -40.67 20.38 20.95
N SER A 268 -39.60 20.95 21.49
CA SER A 268 -38.84 22.18 21.21
C SER A 268 -37.51 22.14 22.00
N LEU A 269 -36.62 23.05 21.59
CA LEU A 269 -35.39 23.57 22.21
C LEU A 269 -35.29 23.54 23.74
N ILE A 270 -34.07 23.40 24.28
CA ILE A 270 -33.45 24.24 25.33
C ILE A 270 -31.95 23.87 25.51
N SER A 271 -31.09 24.88 25.38
CA SER A 271 -29.82 25.11 26.12
C SER A 271 -30.08 26.38 26.98
N PRO A 272 -29.25 26.83 27.97
CA PRO A 272 -27.80 26.65 28.09
C PRO A 272 -27.26 26.51 29.54
N SER A 273 -25.94 26.33 29.71
CA SER A 273 -25.09 27.26 30.49
C SER A 273 -23.63 26.77 30.63
N GLN A 274 -22.73 27.72 30.49
CA GLN A 274 -21.26 27.67 30.59
C GLN A 274 -20.79 27.46 32.04
N GLU A 275 -19.57 26.95 32.23
CA GLU A 275 -18.52 27.67 32.97
C GLU A 275 -17.12 27.05 32.73
N HIS A 276 -16.16 27.96 32.64
CA HIS A 276 -14.72 27.77 32.43
C HIS A 276 -14.02 27.27 33.71
N GLU A 277 -12.90 26.54 33.57
CA GLU A 277 -11.57 27.03 33.97
C GLU A 277 -10.43 26.06 33.61
N ASN A 278 -9.31 26.66 33.19
CA ASN A 278 -8.00 26.05 32.91
C ASN A 278 -7.32 25.61 34.21
N ASP A 279 -6.41 24.62 34.20
CA ASP A 279 -4.97 24.89 34.22
C ASP A 279 -4.07 23.63 34.15
N LEU A 280 -2.82 23.91 33.82
CA LEU A 280 -1.67 23.09 33.44
C LEU A 280 -1.19 22.01 34.46
N SER A 281 -0.64 20.94 33.88
CA SER A 281 0.29 19.89 34.37
C SER A 281 1.56 20.41 35.09
N PRO A 282 2.60 19.60 35.45
CA PRO A 282 2.77 18.15 35.75
C PRO A 282 3.62 17.85 37.02
N THR A 283 3.47 16.69 37.69
CA THR A 283 4.62 16.10 38.43
C THR A 283 4.54 14.58 38.62
N THR A 284 5.65 13.93 38.28
CA THR A 284 6.08 12.56 38.61
C THR A 284 6.36 12.35 40.10
N THR A 285 5.95 11.21 40.67
CA THR A 285 6.74 10.46 41.67
C THR A 285 6.27 9.00 41.75
N LEU A 286 7.24 8.08 41.82
CA LEU A 286 7.08 6.69 42.21
C LEU A 286 6.53 6.60 43.64
N ASP A 287 5.69 5.59 43.93
CA ASP A 287 5.91 4.60 45.00
C ASP A 287 4.76 3.56 45.04
N THR A 288 5.13 2.29 44.96
CA THR A 288 4.40 1.12 45.50
C THR A 288 4.83 0.94 46.97
N PRO A 289 4.11 0.25 47.88
CA PRO A 289 3.20 -0.85 47.62
C PRO A 289 1.90 -0.93 48.48
N ALA A 290 1.09 -1.93 48.10
CA ALA A 290 0.30 -2.81 48.97
C ALA A 290 -1.22 -2.62 49.05
N THR A 291 -1.85 -3.80 49.03
CA THR A 291 -3.18 -4.18 49.51
C THR A 291 -4.39 -3.86 48.64
N SER A 292 -4.87 -4.93 48.00
CA SER A 292 -6.23 -5.16 47.53
C SER A 292 -7.27 -4.80 48.60
N PRO A 293 -8.50 -4.48 48.15
CA PRO A 293 -9.55 -5.44 48.44
C PRO A 293 -10.37 -5.82 47.20
N GLU A 294 -10.86 -7.03 47.29
CA GLU A 294 -11.70 -7.76 46.34
C GLU A 294 -12.98 -6.99 46.01
N GLY A 295 -13.32 -6.97 44.72
CA GLY A 295 -14.58 -6.48 44.19
C GLY A 295 -14.95 -7.35 43.00
N GLU A 296 -15.73 -8.39 43.27
CA GLU A 296 -16.30 -9.31 42.29
C GLU A 296 -17.11 -8.54 41.23
N SER A 297 -16.73 -8.67 39.97
CA SER A 297 -17.65 -8.45 38.85
C SER A 297 -17.49 -9.60 37.86
N GLN A 298 -18.60 -10.30 37.66
CA GLN A 298 -18.72 -11.53 36.90
C GLN A 298 -18.40 -11.28 35.42
N GLY A 299 -17.19 -11.68 34.99
CA GLY A 299 -16.86 -11.89 33.59
C GLY A 299 -17.33 -13.28 33.16
N GLY A 300 -18.24 -13.34 32.19
CA GLY A 300 -18.65 -14.59 31.57
C GLY A 300 -17.46 -15.22 30.82
N HIS A 301 -16.88 -16.27 31.42
CA HIS A 301 -15.89 -17.12 30.80
C HIS A 301 -16.54 -17.94 29.67
N ALA A 302 -16.07 -17.77 28.44
CA ALA A 302 -16.39 -18.70 27.36
C ALA A 302 -15.45 -19.91 27.48
N SER A 303 -15.90 -20.94 28.18
CA SER A 303 -15.28 -22.27 28.16
C SER A 303 -15.46 -22.91 26.78
N ILE A 304 -14.45 -23.62 26.29
CA ILE A 304 -14.57 -24.49 25.11
C ILE A 304 -15.68 -25.52 25.40
N PRO A 305 -16.82 -25.57 24.67
CA PRO A 305 -17.87 -26.51 24.99
C PRO A 305 -17.46 -27.92 24.52
N ALA A 306 -17.60 -28.89 25.43
CA ALA A 306 -17.78 -30.28 25.05
C ALA A 306 -19.00 -30.43 24.13
N ALA A 307 -18.89 -31.32 23.15
CA ALA A 307 -19.82 -31.55 22.04
C ALA A 307 -21.30 -31.32 22.37
N ALA A 308 -21.84 -30.20 21.86
CA ALA A 308 -23.28 -29.93 21.81
C ALA A 308 -23.84 -30.37 20.46
N SER A 309 -25.02 -30.99 20.48
CA SER A 309 -25.77 -31.53 19.34
C SER A 309 -25.88 -30.53 18.17
N PRO A 310 -25.81 -30.99 16.90
CA PRO A 310 -25.75 -30.09 15.76
C PRO A 310 -27.09 -29.37 15.56
N ARG A 311 -27.11 -28.06 15.84
CA ARG A 311 -28.07 -27.17 15.19
C ARG A 311 -27.76 -27.16 13.68
N PRO A 312 -28.76 -27.08 12.80
CA PRO A 312 -28.49 -27.03 11.36
C PRO A 312 -27.64 -25.79 11.07
N VAL A 313 -26.39 -26.02 10.69
CA VAL A 313 -25.48 -24.98 10.23
C VAL A 313 -26.09 -24.44 8.95
N ILE A 314 -26.51 -23.18 8.95
CA ILE A 314 -26.83 -22.49 7.70
C ILE A 314 -25.49 -22.34 6.98
N GLU A 315 -25.26 -23.21 6.00
CA GLU A 315 -24.04 -23.17 5.19
C GLU A 315 -24.12 -21.92 4.31
N VAL A 316 -23.27 -20.92 4.62
CA VAL A 316 -23.16 -19.70 3.82
C VAL A 316 -22.70 -20.11 2.42
N PRO A 317 -23.45 -19.77 1.36
CA PRO A 317 -23.04 -20.09 0.00
C PRO A 317 -21.68 -19.48 -0.33
N THR A 318 -20.89 -20.21 -1.10
CA THR A 318 -19.54 -19.81 -1.50
C THR A 318 -19.40 -19.81 -3.01
N HIS A 319 -18.49 -18.98 -3.51
CA HIS A 319 -18.13 -19.03 -4.92
C HIS A 319 -17.30 -20.29 -5.22
N PRO A 320 -17.51 -20.91 -6.40
CA PRO A 320 -16.68 -22.04 -6.81
C PRO A 320 -15.24 -21.57 -7.01
N ILE A 321 -14.28 -22.35 -6.49
CA ILE A 321 -12.86 -22.10 -6.71
C ILE A 321 -12.24 -23.19 -7.58
N LYS A 322 -11.37 -22.78 -8.50
CA LYS A 322 -10.69 -23.69 -9.43
C LYS A 322 -9.42 -24.24 -8.78
N TYR A 323 -9.23 -25.54 -8.94
CA TYR A 323 -8.05 -26.27 -8.51
C TYR A 323 -7.29 -26.76 -9.74
N PHE A 324 -5.96 -26.64 -9.68
CA PHE A 324 -5.04 -27.17 -10.68
C PHE A 324 -3.92 -27.94 -9.98
N THR A 325 -3.33 -28.91 -10.67
CA THR A 325 -1.99 -29.39 -10.34
C THR A 325 -0.92 -28.43 -10.88
N ASP A 326 0.30 -28.52 -10.37
CA ASP A 326 1.43 -27.70 -10.86
C ASP A 326 1.68 -27.91 -12.37
N GLU A 327 1.48 -29.14 -12.87
CA GLU A 327 1.69 -29.50 -14.27
C GLU A 327 0.59 -28.95 -15.20
N GLU A 328 -0.65 -28.83 -14.71
CA GLU A 328 -1.78 -28.31 -15.49
C GLU A 328 -1.75 -26.78 -15.65
N LEU A 329 -1.15 -26.07 -14.71
CA LEU A 329 -1.16 -24.60 -14.69
C LEU A 329 0.06 -24.01 -15.42
N THR A 330 0.08 -24.15 -16.74
CA THR A 330 1.06 -23.46 -17.59
C THR A 330 0.76 -21.96 -17.69
N ASP A 331 1.72 -21.15 -18.14
CA ASP A 331 1.53 -19.71 -18.35
C ASP A 331 0.35 -19.38 -19.28
N ASP A 332 0.12 -20.20 -20.31
CA ASP A 332 -0.96 -20.04 -21.29
C ASP A 332 -2.34 -20.34 -20.69
N VAL A 333 -2.40 -21.28 -19.73
CA VAL A 333 -3.63 -21.59 -18.97
C VAL A 333 -3.86 -20.53 -17.89
N PHE A 334 -2.80 -20.14 -17.17
CA PHE A 334 -2.86 -19.18 -16.09
C PHE A 334 -3.32 -17.80 -16.55
N ARG A 335 -2.74 -17.29 -17.64
CA ARG A 335 -3.02 -15.94 -18.18
C ARG A 335 -4.52 -15.60 -18.28
N PRO A 336 -5.34 -16.31 -19.08
CA PRO A 336 -6.74 -15.95 -19.28
C PRO A 336 -7.60 -16.19 -18.02
N LEU A 337 -7.15 -17.04 -17.09
CA LEU A 337 -7.79 -17.22 -15.79
C LEU A 337 -7.47 -16.03 -14.88
N TRP A 338 -6.19 -15.65 -14.81
CA TRP A 338 -5.70 -14.58 -13.95
C TRP A 338 -6.25 -13.21 -14.34
N ALA A 339 -6.41 -12.97 -15.64
CA ALA A 339 -7.04 -11.76 -16.17
C ALA A 339 -8.47 -11.51 -15.67
N LYS A 340 -9.19 -12.55 -15.22
CA LYS A 340 -10.53 -12.42 -14.63
C LYS A 340 -10.51 -11.84 -13.22
N GLY A 341 -9.36 -11.90 -12.52
CA GLY A 341 -9.26 -11.48 -11.12
C GLY A 341 -9.97 -12.43 -10.15
N GLU A 342 -10.02 -13.72 -10.48
CA GLU A 342 -10.57 -14.77 -9.60
C GLU A 342 -9.42 -15.52 -8.87
N PRO A 343 -9.56 -15.81 -7.56
CA PRO A 343 -8.64 -16.70 -6.86
C PRO A 343 -8.63 -18.12 -7.45
N LEU A 344 -7.50 -18.81 -7.30
CA LEU A 344 -7.35 -20.22 -7.67
C LEU A 344 -6.39 -20.93 -6.73
N VAL A 345 -6.39 -22.27 -6.75
CA VAL A 345 -5.52 -23.11 -5.93
C VAL A 345 -4.69 -24.04 -6.80
N VAL A 346 -3.40 -24.14 -6.50
CA VAL A 346 -2.49 -25.13 -7.09
C VAL A 346 -2.12 -26.16 -6.04
N THR A 347 -2.21 -27.44 -6.38
CA THR A 347 -1.97 -28.56 -5.48
C THR A 347 -0.69 -29.30 -5.84
N GLY A 348 -0.17 -30.09 -4.89
CA GLY A 348 0.95 -31.01 -5.16
C GLY A 348 2.33 -30.37 -5.17
N LEU A 349 2.54 -29.24 -4.49
CA LEU A 349 3.82 -28.52 -4.50
C LEU A 349 4.88 -29.07 -3.53
N LEU A 350 4.50 -29.81 -2.47
CA LEU A 350 5.47 -30.31 -1.48
C LEU A 350 6.67 -31.06 -2.08
N PRO A 351 6.51 -31.94 -3.09
CA PRO A 351 7.64 -32.65 -3.69
C PRO A 351 8.71 -31.74 -4.34
N LYS A 352 8.38 -30.47 -4.66
CA LYS A 352 9.32 -29.50 -5.24
C LYS A 352 10.23 -28.85 -4.18
N PHE A 353 9.82 -28.86 -2.91
CA PHE A 353 10.63 -28.34 -1.81
C PHE A 353 11.70 -29.36 -1.42
N LYS A 354 12.97 -28.94 -1.48
CA LYS A 354 14.12 -29.75 -1.05
C LYS A 354 14.38 -29.58 0.44
N VAL A 355 14.06 -28.41 0.99
CA VAL A 355 14.09 -28.16 2.43
C VAL A 355 12.79 -28.66 3.05
N ARG A 356 12.88 -29.28 4.23
CA ARG A 356 11.69 -29.66 5.01
C ARG A 356 11.28 -28.49 5.89
N TRP A 357 10.35 -27.66 5.43
CA TRP A 357 9.84 -26.49 6.15
C TRP A 357 8.91 -26.90 7.32
N THR A 358 9.47 -27.58 8.31
CA THR A 358 8.73 -28.13 9.45
C THR A 358 9.21 -27.49 10.76
N PRO A 359 8.42 -27.59 11.86
CA PRO A 359 8.84 -27.13 13.17
C PRO A 359 10.22 -27.66 13.57
N GLU A 360 10.51 -28.94 13.31
CA GLU A 360 11.78 -29.59 13.65
C GLU A 360 12.96 -28.91 12.96
N TYR A 361 12.83 -28.63 11.66
CA TYR A 361 13.87 -27.92 10.90
C TYR A 361 14.14 -26.52 11.46
N PHE A 362 13.08 -25.76 11.79
CA PHE A 362 13.25 -24.43 12.34
C PHE A 362 13.84 -24.44 13.76
N ILE A 363 13.48 -25.43 14.58
CA ILE A 363 14.07 -25.65 15.91
C ILE A 363 15.56 -25.99 15.79
N GLU A 364 15.93 -26.89 14.89
CA GLU A 364 17.31 -27.33 14.70
C GLU A 364 18.19 -26.19 14.20
N LYS A 365 17.73 -25.48 13.17
CA LYS A 365 18.55 -24.50 12.45
C LYS A 365 18.55 -23.11 13.07
N TYR A 366 17.41 -22.67 13.62
CA TYR A 366 17.22 -21.31 14.11
C TYR A 366 16.81 -21.26 15.59
N GLY A 367 16.79 -22.39 16.30
CA GLY A 367 16.16 -22.50 17.62
C GLY A 367 16.64 -21.53 18.70
N SER A 368 17.89 -21.05 18.63
CA SER A 368 18.46 -20.06 19.55
C SER A 368 18.19 -18.60 19.17
N GLN A 369 17.63 -18.36 17.98
CA GLN A 369 17.32 -17.01 17.51
C GLN A 369 16.12 -16.46 18.29
N ALA A 370 16.28 -15.24 18.84
CA ALA A 370 15.18 -14.53 19.45
C ALA A 370 14.19 -14.05 18.38
N CYS A 371 12.89 -14.21 18.67
CA CYS A 371 11.79 -13.74 17.83
C CYS A 371 10.71 -13.06 18.68
N LEU A 372 9.85 -12.30 18.01
CA LEU A 372 8.69 -11.66 18.61
C LEU A 372 7.45 -12.44 18.17
N ILE A 373 6.62 -12.84 19.13
CA ILE A 373 5.34 -13.49 18.87
C ILE A 373 4.19 -12.58 19.32
N VAL A 374 3.06 -12.67 18.64
CA VAL A 374 1.83 -11.91 18.89
C VAL A 374 0.70 -12.89 19.20
N GLU A 375 -0.03 -12.64 20.27
CA GLU A 375 -1.25 -13.37 20.56
C GLU A 375 -2.38 -12.82 19.68
N CYS A 376 -3.03 -13.67 18.88
CA CYS A 376 -3.90 -13.25 17.78
C CYS A 376 -5.19 -12.54 18.25
N GLN A 377 -5.66 -12.85 19.46
CA GLN A 377 -6.92 -12.33 20.02
C GLN A 377 -6.70 -11.01 20.79
N THR A 378 -5.60 -10.88 21.50
CA THR A 378 -5.31 -9.78 22.44
C THR A 378 -4.28 -8.80 21.92
N ASP A 379 -3.60 -9.10 20.81
CA ASP A 379 -2.48 -8.32 20.25
C ASP A 379 -1.29 -8.15 21.22
N GLN A 380 -1.23 -8.96 22.27
CA GLN A 380 -0.11 -8.96 23.20
C GLN A 380 1.16 -9.50 22.53
N ASN A 381 2.27 -8.81 22.76
CA ASN A 381 3.57 -9.20 22.24
C ASN A 381 4.39 -9.90 23.32
N LYS A 382 5.09 -10.98 22.93
CA LYS A 382 6.04 -11.68 23.80
C LYS A 382 7.31 -11.99 23.03
N ARG A 383 8.47 -11.80 23.66
CA ARG A 383 9.77 -12.19 23.08
C ARG A 383 10.11 -13.60 23.55
N VAL A 384 10.41 -14.50 22.62
CA VAL A 384 10.76 -15.91 22.88
C VAL A 384 11.89 -16.33 21.92
N ASN A 385 12.43 -17.53 22.09
CA ASN A 385 13.28 -18.11 21.04
C ASN A 385 12.43 -18.89 20.03
N VAL A 386 12.95 -19.04 18.80
CA VAL A 386 12.29 -19.82 17.74
C VAL A 386 11.97 -21.25 18.22
N ARG A 387 12.85 -21.87 19.01
CA ARG A 387 12.59 -23.18 19.61
C ARG A 387 11.34 -23.19 20.47
N ASP A 388 11.22 -22.21 21.37
CA ASP A 388 10.13 -22.14 22.35
C ASP A 388 8.78 -21.96 21.67
N PHE A 389 8.75 -21.31 20.50
CA PHE A 389 7.55 -21.17 19.69
C PHE A 389 7.18 -22.48 18.96
N PHE A 390 8.14 -23.10 18.26
CA PHE A 390 7.86 -24.27 17.43
C PHE A 390 7.72 -25.58 18.21
N GLN A 391 8.28 -25.70 19.41
CA GLN A 391 8.15 -26.93 20.22
C GLN A 391 6.71 -27.25 20.64
N ASP A 392 5.84 -26.24 20.65
CA ASP A 392 4.43 -26.35 21.02
C ASP A 392 3.53 -26.64 19.81
N PHE A 393 4.08 -26.70 18.59
CA PHE A 393 3.30 -27.05 17.41
C PHE A 393 2.73 -28.47 17.52
N GLY A 394 1.43 -28.62 17.28
CA GLY A 394 0.70 -29.87 17.41
C GLY A 394 0.39 -30.30 18.84
N ARG A 395 0.76 -29.50 19.86
CA ARG A 395 0.47 -29.79 21.27
C ARG A 395 -0.70 -28.92 21.74
N TYR A 396 -1.91 -29.48 21.70
CA TYR A 396 -3.14 -28.74 21.99
C TYR A 396 -3.57 -28.79 23.46
N GLU A 397 -3.13 -29.78 24.23
CA GLU A 397 -3.59 -29.98 25.61
C GLU A 397 -3.23 -28.79 26.51
N GLY A 398 -4.23 -28.22 27.18
CA GLY A 398 -4.05 -27.06 28.07
C GLY A 398 -3.74 -25.74 27.36
N ARG A 399 -3.78 -25.67 26.03
CA ARG A 399 -3.50 -24.44 25.27
C ARG A 399 -4.78 -23.63 25.03
N GLU A 400 -4.80 -22.41 25.56
CA GLU A 400 -5.89 -21.43 25.36
C GLU A 400 -5.50 -20.29 24.40
N GLN A 401 -4.21 -20.09 24.16
CA GLN A 401 -3.68 -18.94 23.41
C GLN A 401 -3.31 -19.32 21.97
N CYS A 402 -3.53 -18.39 21.04
CA CYS A 402 -3.19 -18.53 19.63
C CYS A 402 -2.04 -17.57 19.28
N TRP A 403 -0.80 -18.04 19.36
CA TRP A 403 0.38 -17.23 19.05
C TRP A 403 0.76 -17.31 17.57
N LYS A 404 1.20 -16.19 17.01
CA LYS A 404 1.84 -16.11 15.69
C LYS A 404 3.18 -15.42 15.75
N LEU A 405 4.08 -15.81 14.86
CA LEU A 405 5.40 -15.23 14.76
C LEU A 405 5.33 -13.93 13.95
N LYS A 406 5.77 -12.81 14.55
CA LYS A 406 5.65 -11.46 13.98
C LYS A 406 6.92 -11.09 13.23
N ASP A 407 6.76 -10.68 11.96
CA ASP A 407 7.80 -10.17 11.08
C ASP A 407 9.07 -11.02 11.19
N TRP A 408 9.08 -12.24 10.65
CA TRP A 408 10.27 -13.08 10.68
C TRP A 408 10.65 -13.46 9.27
N PRO A 409 11.79 -12.94 8.78
CA PRO A 409 12.78 -12.10 9.48
C PRO A 409 12.30 -10.65 9.75
N SER A 410 12.80 -9.99 10.81
CA SER A 410 12.19 -8.75 11.36
C SER A 410 12.52 -7.44 10.68
N SER A 411 13.55 -7.40 9.83
CA SER A 411 13.99 -6.16 9.17
C SER A 411 14.95 -6.36 7.99
N THR A 412 15.26 -7.61 7.64
CA THR A 412 16.23 -7.96 6.60
C THR A 412 15.50 -8.66 5.48
N GLU A 413 15.84 -8.39 4.22
CA GLU A 413 15.26 -9.11 3.09
C GLU A 413 15.39 -10.62 3.28
N PHE A 414 14.32 -11.35 2.94
CA PHE A 414 14.25 -12.80 3.10
C PHE A 414 15.40 -13.53 2.41
N SER A 415 15.81 -13.08 1.23
CA SER A 415 16.96 -13.61 0.47
C SER A 415 18.30 -13.43 1.19
N THR A 416 18.42 -12.40 2.03
CA THR A 416 19.64 -12.12 2.81
C THR A 416 19.60 -12.84 4.15
N ALA A 417 18.45 -12.85 4.82
CA ALA A 417 18.29 -13.51 6.12
C ALA A 417 18.28 -15.05 5.99
N PHE A 418 17.62 -15.57 4.96
CA PHE A 418 17.37 -16.99 4.76
C PHE A 418 17.62 -17.40 3.29
N PRO A 419 18.87 -17.30 2.78
CA PRO A 419 19.18 -17.52 1.36
C PRO A 419 18.79 -18.92 0.86
N GLU A 420 18.99 -19.97 1.65
CA GLU A 420 18.62 -21.35 1.27
C GLU A 420 17.10 -21.53 1.18
N LEU A 421 16.35 -20.96 2.14
CA LEU A 421 14.90 -20.98 2.13
C LEU A 421 14.33 -20.14 0.98
N PHE A 422 14.97 -19.00 0.69
CA PHE A 422 14.61 -18.16 -0.44
C PHE A 422 14.74 -18.93 -1.76
N GLU A 423 15.87 -19.59 -1.97
CA GLU A 423 16.11 -20.37 -3.18
C GLU A 423 15.15 -21.56 -3.29
N ASP A 424 14.97 -22.32 -2.19
CA ASP A 424 14.08 -23.48 -2.17
C ASP A 424 12.62 -23.10 -2.49
N PHE A 425 12.12 -22.01 -1.89
CA PHE A 425 10.80 -21.49 -2.19
C PHE A 425 10.70 -21.00 -3.65
N SER A 426 11.68 -20.22 -4.12
CA SER A 426 11.71 -19.69 -5.49
C SER A 426 11.69 -20.79 -6.56
N GLN A 427 12.31 -21.94 -6.29
CA GLN A 427 12.29 -23.10 -7.19
C GLN A 427 10.98 -23.90 -7.12
N ALA A 428 10.25 -23.82 -6.00
CA ALA A 428 9.03 -24.59 -5.78
C ALA A 428 7.76 -23.92 -6.31
N VAL A 429 7.75 -22.59 -6.51
CA VAL A 429 6.53 -21.88 -6.93
C VAL A 429 5.98 -22.37 -8.28
N PRO A 430 4.65 -22.44 -8.44
CA PRO A 430 3.99 -22.60 -9.74
C PRO A 430 4.10 -21.33 -10.58
N VAL A 431 3.90 -21.44 -11.90
CA VAL A 431 3.96 -20.32 -12.88
C VAL A 431 5.14 -19.36 -12.62
N PRO A 432 6.38 -19.88 -12.63
CA PRO A 432 7.57 -19.16 -12.15
C PRO A 432 7.84 -17.85 -12.90
N ASN A 433 7.40 -17.73 -14.15
CA ASN A 433 7.55 -16.51 -14.96
C ASN A 433 6.79 -15.32 -14.36
N TYR A 434 5.72 -15.55 -13.60
CA TYR A 434 4.94 -14.49 -12.93
C TYR A 434 5.35 -14.29 -11.46
N VAL A 435 5.62 -15.39 -10.75
CA VAL A 435 5.73 -15.34 -9.28
C VAL A 435 7.15 -15.02 -8.80
N ARG A 436 8.17 -15.54 -9.50
CA ARG A 436 9.55 -15.39 -9.02
C ARG A 436 10.04 -13.94 -9.10
N ARG A 437 11.01 -13.59 -8.24
CA ARG A 437 11.68 -12.29 -8.28
C ARG A 437 12.52 -12.04 -9.53
N ASP A 438 12.87 -13.09 -10.26
CA ASP A 438 13.55 -13.06 -11.57
C ASP A 438 12.62 -13.48 -12.73
N GLY A 439 11.30 -13.48 -12.49
CA GLY A 439 10.27 -13.86 -13.46
C GLY A 439 10.16 -12.87 -14.63
N VAL A 440 10.22 -13.37 -15.87
CA VAL A 440 10.12 -12.55 -17.09
C VAL A 440 8.77 -11.84 -17.28
N LEU A 441 7.71 -12.26 -16.59
CA LEU A 441 6.38 -11.65 -16.58
C LEU A 441 6.04 -11.00 -15.23
N ASN A 442 7.00 -10.88 -14.30
CA ASN A 442 6.81 -10.11 -13.08
C ASN A 442 7.36 -8.70 -13.30
N LEU A 443 6.50 -7.68 -13.33
CA LEU A 443 6.95 -6.29 -13.58
C LEU A 443 7.99 -5.83 -12.55
N ALA A 444 7.93 -6.36 -11.33
CA ALA A 444 8.88 -6.00 -10.30
C ALA A 444 10.28 -6.61 -10.51
N SER A 445 10.41 -7.65 -11.32
CA SER A 445 11.71 -8.24 -11.69
C SER A 445 12.57 -7.30 -12.54
N HIS A 446 12.00 -6.22 -13.08
CA HIS A 446 12.73 -5.20 -13.84
C HIS A 446 13.30 -4.07 -12.96
N PHE A 447 13.08 -4.09 -11.64
CA PHE A 447 13.52 -3.01 -10.76
C PHE A 447 15.06 -2.93 -10.69
N PRO A 448 15.68 -1.74 -10.80
CA PRO A 448 17.13 -1.58 -10.75
C PRO A 448 17.71 -1.92 -9.38
N SER A 449 18.83 -2.64 -9.37
CA SER A 449 19.54 -3.06 -8.14
C SER A 449 20.12 -1.92 -7.31
N ASN A 450 20.30 -0.74 -7.91
CA ASN A 450 20.83 0.45 -7.24
C ASN A 450 19.74 1.45 -6.86
N THR A 451 18.48 1.00 -6.73
CA THR A 451 17.34 1.82 -6.31
C THR A 451 16.58 1.19 -5.14
N VAL A 452 15.78 1.97 -4.42
CA VAL A 452 14.92 1.46 -3.34
C VAL A 452 13.69 0.74 -3.91
N ALA A 453 13.77 -0.57 -4.02
CA ALA A 453 12.67 -1.42 -4.47
C ALA A 453 11.54 -1.52 -3.42
N PRO A 454 10.27 -1.73 -3.85
CA PRO A 454 9.19 -2.04 -2.94
C PRO A 454 9.39 -3.41 -2.26
N ASP A 455 8.91 -3.56 -1.02
CA ASP A 455 9.01 -4.81 -0.26
C ASP A 455 7.94 -5.82 -0.69
N ILE A 456 8.18 -6.49 -1.81
CA ILE A 456 7.36 -7.58 -2.36
C ILE A 456 8.06 -8.94 -2.24
N GLY A 457 8.99 -9.07 -1.29
CA GLY A 457 9.72 -10.33 -1.07
C GLY A 457 8.88 -11.42 -0.42
N PRO A 458 9.38 -12.67 -0.45
CA PRO A 458 8.71 -13.72 0.27
C PRO A 458 8.71 -13.45 1.78
N LYS A 459 7.60 -13.77 2.44
CA LYS A 459 7.37 -13.61 3.87
C LYS A 459 6.83 -14.91 4.45
N MET A 460 7.28 -15.24 5.66
CA MET A 460 6.79 -16.41 6.39
C MET A 460 5.65 -16.05 7.34
N TYR A 461 4.67 -16.96 7.41
CA TYR A 461 3.50 -16.85 8.26
C TYR A 461 3.38 -18.14 9.08
N ASN A 462 3.86 -18.07 10.31
CA ASN A 462 3.86 -19.19 11.26
C ASN A 462 2.91 -18.86 12.39
N ALA A 463 1.84 -19.64 12.55
CA ALA A 463 0.81 -19.35 13.54
C ALA A 463 0.16 -20.63 14.07
N MET A 464 -0.20 -20.58 15.34
CA MET A 464 -0.95 -21.64 16.00
C MET A 464 -2.41 -21.69 15.49
N ALA A 465 -3.10 -22.78 15.84
CA ALA A 465 -4.51 -22.97 15.60
C ALA A 465 -5.35 -21.85 16.23
N SER A 466 -6.36 -21.42 15.49
CA SER A 466 -7.34 -20.41 15.88
C SER A 466 -8.74 -21.03 15.84
N SER A 467 -9.78 -20.19 15.81
CA SER A 467 -11.16 -20.64 15.76
C SER A 467 -12.00 -19.79 14.81
N GLU A 468 -13.06 -20.38 14.27
CA GLU A 468 -14.09 -19.68 13.49
C GLU A 468 -15.33 -19.31 14.32
N ASN A 469 -15.27 -19.58 15.63
CA ASN A 469 -16.35 -19.31 16.56
C ASN A 469 -16.60 -17.81 16.71
N PRO A 470 -17.83 -17.41 17.07
CA PRO A 470 -18.17 -16.02 17.33
C PRO A 470 -17.18 -15.34 18.29
N GLY A 471 -16.69 -14.16 17.90
CA GLY A 471 -15.72 -13.37 18.67
C GLY A 471 -14.25 -13.65 18.38
N SER A 472 -13.94 -14.64 17.53
CA SER A 472 -12.56 -14.89 17.09
C SER A 472 -12.02 -13.78 16.20
N LYS A 473 -10.70 -13.56 16.28
CA LYS A 473 -9.93 -12.67 15.40
C LYS A 473 -9.14 -13.39 14.30
N GLY A 474 -9.34 -14.70 14.16
CA GLY A 474 -8.61 -15.55 13.22
C GLY A 474 -7.09 -15.57 13.47
N SER A 475 -6.35 -16.25 12.60
CA SER A 475 -4.88 -16.15 12.58
C SER A 475 -4.41 -14.94 11.75
N THR A 476 -5.15 -14.65 10.68
CA THR A 476 -4.96 -13.47 9.82
C THR A 476 -6.29 -12.74 9.69
N ARG A 477 -6.30 -11.48 10.10
CA ARG A 477 -7.48 -10.59 10.01
C ARG A 477 -7.76 -10.22 8.55
N LEU A 478 -8.99 -9.78 8.30
CA LEU A 478 -9.42 -9.31 6.99
C LEU A 478 -8.55 -8.14 6.54
N HIS A 479 -7.95 -8.28 5.36
CA HIS A 479 -7.16 -7.24 4.71
C HIS A 479 -7.22 -7.41 3.19
N MET A 480 -6.59 -6.50 2.45
CA MET A 480 -6.55 -6.50 1.00
C MET A 480 -5.16 -6.10 0.54
N ASP A 481 -4.60 -6.84 -0.42
CA ASP A 481 -3.27 -6.58 -0.96
C ASP A 481 -3.34 -5.68 -2.21
N MET A 482 -2.35 -4.80 -2.33
CA MET A 482 -2.21 -3.89 -3.48
C MET A 482 -1.64 -4.58 -4.72
N ALA A 483 -0.99 -5.72 -4.53
CA ALA A 483 -0.33 -6.52 -5.55
C ALA A 483 -0.97 -7.92 -5.60
N ASP A 484 -0.61 -8.70 -6.61
CA ASP A 484 -0.95 -10.12 -6.63
C ASP A 484 -0.14 -10.85 -5.57
N ALA A 485 -0.69 -11.93 -5.01
CA ALA A 485 0.00 -12.74 -4.03
C ALA A 485 -0.16 -14.23 -4.29
N LEU A 486 0.88 -14.98 -3.90
CA LEU A 486 0.87 -16.43 -3.81
C LEU A 486 1.14 -16.82 -2.36
N ASN A 487 0.32 -17.69 -1.76
CA ASN A 487 0.57 -18.27 -0.45
C ASN A 487 0.69 -19.80 -0.54
N VAL A 488 1.82 -20.37 -0.12
CA VAL A 488 2.05 -21.81 -0.08
C VAL A 488 2.06 -22.30 1.36
N MET A 489 1.23 -23.30 1.69
CA MET A 489 1.31 -24.00 2.96
C MET A 489 2.36 -25.11 2.88
N THR A 490 3.42 -25.01 3.66
CA THR A 490 4.52 -25.98 3.63
C THR A 490 4.42 -27.02 4.74
N HIS A 491 3.72 -26.70 5.83
CA HIS A 491 3.44 -27.63 6.92
C HIS A 491 2.15 -27.26 7.66
N ALA A 492 1.44 -28.28 8.13
CA ALA A 492 0.37 -28.16 9.11
C ALA A 492 0.44 -29.36 10.07
N ALA A 493 0.38 -29.10 11.37
CA ALA A 493 0.19 -30.14 12.37
C ALA A 493 -1.21 -30.76 12.21
N PRO A 494 -1.45 -32.01 12.64
CA PRO A 494 -2.81 -32.57 12.70
C PRO A 494 -3.75 -31.63 13.46
N CYS A 495 -5.02 -31.56 13.06
CA CYS A 495 -6.05 -30.85 13.82
C CYS A 495 -6.22 -31.44 15.22
N PRO A 496 -6.80 -30.69 16.19
CA PRO A 496 -7.03 -31.19 17.54
C PRO A 496 -7.85 -32.50 17.61
N ASP A 497 -8.70 -32.75 16.63
CA ASP A 497 -9.50 -33.98 16.49
C ASP A 497 -8.77 -35.13 15.79
N GLY A 498 -7.48 -34.95 15.46
CA GLY A 498 -6.64 -35.92 14.77
C GLY A 498 -6.79 -35.94 13.25
N THR A 499 -7.68 -35.12 12.67
CA THR A 499 -7.82 -35.01 11.22
C THR A 499 -6.61 -34.29 10.57
N PRO A 500 -6.41 -34.42 9.25
CA PRO A 500 -5.31 -33.73 8.57
C PRO A 500 -5.34 -32.21 8.79
N GLY A 501 -4.18 -31.64 9.09
CA GLY A 501 -4.03 -30.21 9.33
C GLY A 501 -4.37 -29.33 8.13
N MET A 502 -4.96 -28.17 8.39
CA MET A 502 -5.34 -27.21 7.34
C MET A 502 -5.58 -25.81 7.90
N ALA A 503 -5.70 -24.84 6.99
CA ALA A 503 -6.20 -23.50 7.28
C ALA A 503 -7.34 -23.15 6.35
N VAL A 504 -8.32 -22.41 6.86
CA VAL A 504 -9.45 -21.95 6.08
C VAL A 504 -9.25 -20.50 5.68
N TRP A 505 -9.44 -20.23 4.39
CA TRP A 505 -9.44 -18.90 3.82
C TRP A 505 -10.84 -18.51 3.41
N ASP A 506 -11.20 -17.25 3.64
CA ASP A 506 -12.31 -16.59 2.95
C ASP A 506 -11.72 -15.47 2.11
N LEU A 507 -11.84 -15.57 0.79
CA LEU A 507 -11.43 -14.54 -0.16
C LEU A 507 -12.68 -13.92 -0.80
N TYR A 508 -12.78 -12.61 -0.83
CA TYR A 508 -13.92 -11.88 -1.40
C TYR A 508 -13.52 -11.28 -2.74
N ARG A 509 -14.45 -11.26 -3.70
CA ARG A 509 -14.19 -10.63 -5.01
C ARG A 509 -13.89 -9.15 -4.81
N ALA A 510 -13.03 -8.60 -5.67
CA ALA A 510 -12.71 -7.18 -5.63
C ALA A 510 -13.96 -6.28 -5.76
N GLU A 511 -14.96 -6.70 -6.56
CA GLU A 511 -16.24 -5.99 -6.74
C GLU A 511 -17.09 -5.92 -5.46
N ASP A 512 -16.92 -6.85 -4.52
CA ASP A 512 -17.68 -6.89 -3.26
C ASP A 512 -17.08 -5.97 -2.18
N ALA A 513 -15.92 -5.34 -2.43
CA ALA A 513 -15.18 -4.55 -1.43
C ALA A 513 -16.02 -3.43 -0.81
N ASP A 514 -16.84 -2.72 -1.59
CA ASP A 514 -17.66 -1.63 -1.06
C ASP A 514 -18.85 -2.12 -0.21
N ALA A 515 -19.47 -3.23 -0.61
CA ALA A 515 -20.50 -3.87 0.20
C ALA A 515 -19.90 -4.37 1.53
N LEU A 516 -18.72 -4.97 1.47
CA LEU A 516 -17.96 -5.42 2.64
C LEU A 516 -17.61 -4.25 3.57
N ARG A 517 -17.13 -3.12 3.05
CA ARG A 517 -16.87 -1.90 3.83
C ARG A 517 -18.14 -1.38 4.52
N LYS A 518 -19.27 -1.33 3.81
CA LYS A 518 -20.58 -0.90 4.37
C LYS A 518 -21.02 -1.82 5.50
N PHE A 519 -20.90 -3.14 5.32
CA PHE A 519 -21.19 -4.12 6.35
C PHE A 519 -20.32 -3.91 7.59
N LEU A 520 -18.99 -3.83 7.42
CA LEU A 520 -18.06 -3.63 8.52
C LEU A 520 -18.38 -2.38 9.32
N ARG A 521 -18.60 -1.23 8.66
CA ARG A 521 -18.96 0.03 9.32
C ARG A 521 -20.28 -0.06 10.09
N LYS A 522 -21.26 -0.81 9.58
CA LYS A 522 -22.56 -1.00 10.22
C LYS A 522 -22.44 -1.90 11.46
N LYS A 523 -21.75 -3.04 11.33
CA LYS A 523 -21.63 -4.06 12.39
C LYS A 523 -20.69 -3.63 13.51
N PHE A 524 -19.56 -3.01 13.18
CA PHE A 524 -18.54 -2.56 14.13
C PHE A 524 -18.52 -1.03 14.20
N LYS A 525 -19.70 -0.44 14.45
CA LYS A 525 -19.88 1.01 14.50
C LYS A 525 -19.01 1.61 15.60
N GLY A 526 -18.26 2.66 15.27
CA GLY A 526 -17.34 3.33 16.19
C GLY A 526 -15.97 2.66 16.35
N THR A 527 -15.74 1.48 15.75
CA THR A 527 -14.44 0.81 15.78
C THR A 527 -13.45 1.44 14.79
N PHE A 528 -13.93 1.85 13.62
CA PHE A 528 -13.07 2.33 12.54
C PHE A 528 -13.09 3.84 12.45
N GLN A 529 -11.92 4.45 12.60
CA GLN A 529 -11.69 5.83 12.18
C GLN A 529 -11.43 5.91 10.66
N ASN A 530 -10.96 4.79 10.06
CA ASN A 530 -10.43 4.74 8.69
C ASN A 530 -11.24 3.76 7.81
N ASP A 531 -10.65 3.32 6.71
CA ASP A 531 -11.15 2.17 5.95
C ASP A 531 -11.10 0.87 6.79
N PRO A 532 -12.21 0.12 6.88
CA PRO A 532 -12.32 -1.03 7.77
C PRO A 532 -11.62 -2.31 7.26
N ILE A 533 -11.30 -2.40 5.97
CA ILE A 533 -10.51 -3.52 5.41
C ILE A 533 -9.03 -3.21 5.62
N HIS A 534 -8.59 -1.99 5.29
CA HIS A 534 -7.19 -1.60 5.44
C HIS A 534 -6.75 -1.40 6.89
N SER A 535 -7.68 -1.26 7.85
CA SER A 535 -7.32 -1.22 9.27
C SER A 535 -6.79 -2.55 9.79
N GLN A 536 -7.08 -3.68 9.11
CA GLN A 536 -6.65 -5.02 9.48
C GLN A 536 -6.99 -5.40 10.95
N THR A 537 -8.13 -4.91 11.45
CA THR A 537 -8.53 -5.06 12.86
C THR A 537 -9.59 -6.13 13.10
N VAL A 538 -10.30 -6.57 12.06
CA VAL A 538 -11.47 -7.46 12.18
C VAL A 538 -11.24 -8.76 11.42
N TYR A 539 -11.79 -9.84 11.97
CA TYR A 539 -11.99 -11.12 11.29
C TYR A 539 -13.49 -11.39 11.24
N LEU A 540 -13.99 -11.86 10.10
CA LEU A 540 -15.38 -12.25 9.96
C LEU A 540 -15.53 -13.71 10.38
N ASP A 541 -15.91 -13.92 11.64
CA ASP A 541 -16.28 -15.23 12.16
C ASP A 541 -17.50 -15.83 11.42
N SER A 542 -17.83 -17.08 11.74
CA SER A 542 -18.95 -17.81 11.13
C SER A 542 -20.27 -17.02 11.15
N ALA A 543 -20.63 -16.43 12.29
CA ALA A 543 -21.85 -15.63 12.43
C ALA A 543 -21.80 -14.33 11.60
N SER A 544 -20.63 -13.68 11.55
CA SER A 544 -20.43 -12.46 10.79
C SER A 544 -20.49 -12.69 9.28
N ARG A 545 -19.96 -13.80 8.79
CA ARG A 545 -20.07 -14.20 7.37
C ARG A 545 -21.50 -14.51 6.98
N GLU A 546 -22.24 -15.19 7.86
CA GLU A 546 -23.67 -15.46 7.64
C GLU A 546 -24.48 -14.16 7.58
N GLU A 547 -24.22 -13.21 8.47
CA GLU A 547 -24.89 -11.90 8.46
C GLU A 547 -24.53 -11.06 7.24
N LEU A 548 -23.26 -11.08 6.82
CA LEU A 548 -22.79 -10.41 5.61
C LEU A 548 -23.55 -10.94 4.38
N TYR A 549 -23.66 -12.27 4.25
CA TYR A 549 -24.40 -12.89 3.16
C TYR A 549 -25.89 -12.52 3.21
N LYS A 550 -26.55 -12.65 4.37
CA LYS A 550 -27.98 -12.34 4.52
C LYS A 550 -28.32 -10.87 4.25
N SER A 551 -27.41 -9.95 4.61
CA SER A 551 -27.68 -8.52 4.56
C SER A 551 -27.21 -7.85 3.27
N TYR A 552 -26.16 -8.37 2.63
CA TYR A 552 -25.52 -7.76 1.47
C TYR A 552 -25.35 -8.72 0.28
N GLY A 553 -25.69 -10.00 0.42
CA GLY A 553 -25.54 -11.00 -0.64
C GLY A 553 -24.09 -11.40 -0.94
N VAL A 554 -23.12 -10.86 -0.19
CA VAL A 554 -21.69 -11.09 -0.41
C VAL A 554 -21.29 -12.49 0.05
N GLN A 555 -20.58 -13.21 -0.82
CA GLN A 555 -20.08 -14.56 -0.60
C GLN A 555 -18.55 -14.57 -0.71
N SER A 556 -17.89 -15.51 -0.04
CA SER A 556 -16.46 -15.74 -0.20
C SER A 556 -16.19 -16.91 -1.17
N TYR A 557 -15.03 -16.89 -1.82
CA TYR A 557 -14.32 -18.12 -2.16
C TYR A 557 -13.77 -18.69 -0.85
N ARG A 558 -14.22 -19.89 -0.48
CA ARG A 558 -13.79 -20.53 0.76
C ARG A 558 -12.85 -21.69 0.46
N VAL A 559 -11.64 -21.62 0.99
CA VAL A 559 -10.56 -22.58 0.66
C VAL A 559 -10.07 -23.25 1.92
N TYR A 560 -10.06 -24.58 1.93
CA TYR A 560 -9.46 -25.40 2.99
C TYR A 560 -8.05 -25.81 2.56
N GLN A 561 -7.09 -24.90 2.77
CA GLN A 561 -5.71 -25.05 2.33
C GLN A 561 -4.98 -26.11 3.15
N LYS A 562 -4.45 -27.13 2.47
CA LYS A 562 -3.65 -28.22 3.03
C LYS A 562 -2.15 -28.06 2.71
N PRO A 563 -1.25 -28.78 3.39
CA PRO A 563 0.17 -28.78 3.04
C PRO A 563 0.40 -29.16 1.57
N GLY A 564 1.19 -28.35 0.86
CA GLY A 564 1.45 -28.48 -0.57
C GLY A 564 0.52 -27.71 -1.47
N GLU A 565 -0.45 -26.99 -0.92
CA GLU A 565 -1.36 -26.16 -1.68
C GLU A 565 -0.93 -24.69 -1.68
N ALA A 566 -0.95 -24.12 -2.87
CA ALA A 566 -0.73 -22.71 -3.18
C ALA A 566 -2.08 -22.03 -3.41
N VAL A 567 -2.40 -21.00 -2.63
CA VAL A 567 -3.54 -20.12 -2.90
C VAL A 567 -3.03 -18.89 -3.65
N PHE A 568 -3.56 -18.65 -4.84
CA PHE A 568 -3.33 -17.43 -5.60
C PHE A 568 -4.39 -16.39 -5.27
N ILE A 569 -3.96 -15.18 -4.91
CA ILE A 569 -4.81 -14.06 -4.53
C ILE A 569 -4.59 -12.90 -5.52
N PRO A 570 -5.57 -12.57 -6.37
CA PRO A 570 -5.48 -11.41 -7.25
C PRO A 570 -5.46 -10.12 -6.44
N ALA A 571 -4.73 -9.11 -6.93
CA ALA A 571 -4.75 -7.77 -6.35
C ALA A 571 -6.19 -7.30 -6.11
N GLY A 572 -6.47 -6.68 -4.96
CA GLY A 572 -7.79 -6.15 -4.64
C GLY A 572 -8.81 -7.16 -4.10
N CYS A 573 -8.47 -8.46 -4.03
CA CYS A 573 -9.28 -9.41 -3.27
C CYS A 573 -9.04 -9.21 -1.76
N ALA A 574 -10.10 -8.85 -1.03
CA ALA A 574 -10.04 -8.86 0.43
C ALA A 574 -10.04 -10.30 0.92
N HIS A 575 -9.23 -10.64 1.92
CA HIS A 575 -9.15 -12.01 2.41
C HIS A 575 -8.75 -12.10 3.89
N GLN A 576 -9.07 -13.24 4.50
CA GLN A 576 -8.79 -13.56 5.90
C GLN A 576 -8.46 -15.05 6.06
N VAL A 577 -7.81 -15.42 7.16
CA VAL A 577 -7.39 -16.81 7.40
C VAL A 577 -7.65 -17.24 8.83
N CYS A 578 -8.19 -18.45 8.98
CA CYS A 578 -8.25 -19.18 10.24
C CYS A 578 -7.49 -20.50 10.12
N ASN A 579 -6.34 -20.59 10.78
CA ASN A 579 -5.66 -21.86 11.00
C ASN A 579 -6.54 -22.80 11.83
N LEU A 580 -6.93 -23.97 11.29
CA LEU A 580 -7.62 -25.01 12.06
C LEU A 580 -6.63 -25.94 12.80
N SER A 581 -5.36 -25.85 12.42
CA SER A 581 -4.23 -26.47 13.10
C SER A 581 -3.00 -25.55 13.04
N ASP A 582 -1.95 -25.88 13.78
CA ASP A 582 -0.71 -25.08 13.74
C ASP A 582 -0.07 -25.18 12.35
N CYS A 583 0.14 -24.04 11.68
CA CYS A 583 0.52 -23.98 10.27
C CYS A 583 1.78 -23.15 10.03
N ILE A 584 2.54 -23.55 9.01
CA ILE A 584 3.68 -22.83 8.43
C ILE A 584 3.33 -22.54 6.97
N LYS A 585 3.35 -21.26 6.61
CA LYS A 585 3.12 -20.79 5.26
C LYS A 585 4.23 -19.84 4.82
N VAL A 586 4.47 -19.77 3.52
CA VAL A 586 5.33 -18.77 2.91
C VAL A 586 4.56 -18.15 1.75
N ALA A 587 4.55 -16.81 1.69
CA ALA A 587 3.85 -16.07 0.64
C ALA A 587 4.80 -15.10 -0.05
N ILE A 588 4.47 -14.71 -1.27
CA ILE A 588 5.21 -13.70 -2.04
C ILE A 588 4.23 -12.85 -2.84
N ASP A 589 4.53 -11.55 -2.91
CA ASP A 589 3.80 -10.61 -3.75
C ASP A 589 4.47 -10.50 -5.12
N PHE A 590 3.67 -10.32 -6.17
CA PHE A 590 4.15 -10.10 -7.53
C PHE A 590 3.23 -9.13 -8.28
N VAL A 591 3.70 -8.60 -9.40
CA VAL A 591 2.90 -7.68 -10.24
C VAL A 591 2.83 -8.26 -11.65
N SER A 592 1.69 -8.89 -11.95
CA SER A 592 1.42 -9.45 -13.28
C SER A 592 0.97 -8.38 -14.27
N PRO A 593 1.21 -8.57 -15.59
CA PRO A 593 0.68 -7.70 -16.63
C PRO A 593 -0.85 -7.56 -16.59
N GLU A 594 -1.55 -8.65 -16.27
CA GLU A 594 -3.01 -8.76 -16.26
C GLU A 594 -3.64 -7.81 -15.25
N ASN A 595 -2.98 -7.59 -14.12
CA ASN A 595 -3.57 -6.89 -12.98
C ASN A 595 -3.03 -5.47 -12.79
N VAL A 596 -2.17 -4.97 -13.68
CA VAL A 596 -1.65 -3.59 -13.63
C VAL A 596 -2.77 -2.55 -13.50
N ALA A 597 -3.84 -2.68 -14.29
CA ALA A 597 -4.98 -1.76 -14.23
C ALA A 597 -5.70 -1.82 -12.87
N ARG A 598 -5.82 -3.02 -12.28
CA ARG A 598 -6.44 -3.20 -10.97
C ARG A 598 -5.55 -2.64 -9.86
N CYS A 599 -4.25 -2.90 -9.90
CA CYS A 599 -3.28 -2.31 -8.99
C CYS A 599 -3.31 -0.78 -9.05
N GLU A 600 -3.50 -0.19 -10.24
CA GLU A 600 -3.60 1.27 -10.40
C GLU A 600 -4.87 1.82 -9.72
N ASN A 601 -6.02 1.16 -9.92
CA ASN A 601 -7.28 1.55 -9.28
C ASN A 601 -7.18 1.45 -7.75
N LEU A 602 -6.62 0.35 -7.23
CA LEU A 602 -6.37 0.19 -5.79
C LEU A 602 -5.44 1.28 -5.25
N THR A 603 -4.39 1.64 -6.00
CA THR A 603 -3.50 2.75 -5.61
C THR A 603 -4.25 4.08 -5.52
N LYS A 604 -5.21 4.34 -6.44
CA LYS A 604 -6.07 5.54 -6.41
C LYS A 604 -7.04 5.52 -5.22
N GLU A 605 -7.72 4.41 -4.98
CA GLU A 605 -8.63 4.22 -3.84
C GLU A 605 -7.89 4.43 -2.51
N PHE A 606 -6.75 3.76 -2.34
CA PHE A 606 -5.93 3.86 -1.14
C PHE A 606 -5.47 5.31 -0.87
N ARG A 607 -5.13 6.04 -1.93
CA ARG A 607 -4.75 7.45 -1.83
C ARG A 607 -5.90 8.36 -1.40
N GLN A 608 -7.10 8.17 -1.93
CA GLN A 608 -8.28 8.93 -1.50
C GLN A 608 -8.53 8.75 0.00
N GLN A 609 -8.28 7.56 0.52
CA GLN A 609 -8.38 7.25 1.95
C GLN A 609 -7.25 7.92 2.76
N ASN A 610 -6.03 7.99 2.22
CA ASN A 610 -4.88 8.62 2.89
C ASN A 610 -4.98 10.15 3.05
N GLN A 611 -5.80 10.84 2.24
CA GLN A 611 -6.02 12.28 2.42
C GLN A 611 -6.68 12.62 3.77
N ALA A 612 -7.22 11.63 4.49
CA ALA A 612 -7.65 11.71 5.90
C ALA A 612 -6.50 11.56 6.93
N GLN A 613 -5.22 11.62 6.51
CA GLN A 613 -3.99 11.61 7.34
C GLN A 613 -3.71 10.34 8.16
N GLN A 614 -4.05 9.15 7.69
CA GLN A 614 -4.13 8.00 8.60
C GLN A 614 -3.34 6.73 8.22
N TRP A 615 -2.56 6.69 7.12
CA TRP A 615 -1.66 5.55 6.85
C TRP A 615 -0.29 5.89 6.23
N LYS A 616 0.63 4.91 6.35
CA LYS A 616 2.04 4.95 5.90
C LYS A 616 2.12 4.90 4.38
N GLU A 617 3.19 5.50 3.87
CA GLU A 617 3.64 5.62 2.46
C GLU A 617 2.96 4.64 1.49
N ASP A 618 2.55 5.12 0.30
CA ASP A 618 2.28 4.21 -0.84
C ASP A 618 3.40 3.17 -0.84
N VAL A 619 3.16 1.85 -0.88
CA VAL A 619 4.24 0.85 -0.69
C VAL A 619 4.70 0.27 -2.02
N LEU A 620 3.82 0.22 -3.03
CA LEU A 620 4.03 -0.56 -4.25
C LEU A 620 4.89 0.14 -5.30
N GLN A 621 4.92 1.49 -5.36
CA GLN A 621 5.64 2.24 -6.39
C GLN A 621 5.23 1.88 -7.83
N LEU A 622 3.95 1.53 -8.08
CA LEU A 622 3.52 0.91 -9.33
C LEU A 622 3.95 1.68 -10.59
N LYS A 623 3.81 3.01 -10.63
CA LYS A 623 4.22 3.82 -11.79
C LYS A 623 5.73 3.81 -12.02
N THR A 624 6.53 3.88 -10.94
CA THR A 624 7.99 3.75 -11.01
C THR A 624 8.40 2.36 -11.48
N MET A 625 7.74 1.31 -10.98
CA MET A 625 7.96 -0.07 -11.40
C MET A 625 7.69 -0.25 -12.88
N MET A 626 6.55 0.26 -13.38
CA MET A 626 6.23 0.24 -14.81
C MET A 626 7.26 0.99 -15.64
N TRP A 627 7.69 2.18 -15.20
CA TRP A 627 8.73 2.94 -15.89
C TRP A 627 10.05 2.17 -15.99
N PHE A 628 10.46 1.51 -14.91
CA PHE A 628 11.66 0.68 -14.91
C PHE A 628 11.51 -0.59 -15.75
N ALA A 629 10.32 -1.20 -15.78
CA ALA A 629 10.02 -2.29 -16.70
C ALA A 629 10.15 -1.87 -18.17
N TRP A 630 9.63 -0.68 -18.52
CA TRP A 630 9.81 -0.11 -19.86
C TRP A 630 11.29 0.09 -20.21
N LEU A 631 12.04 0.79 -19.36
CA LEU A 631 13.45 1.07 -19.60
C LEU A 631 14.31 -0.22 -19.65
N SER A 632 14.03 -1.18 -18.76
CA SER A 632 14.68 -2.49 -18.76
C SER A 632 14.45 -3.20 -20.08
N CYS A 633 13.20 -3.26 -20.56
CA CYS A 633 12.85 -3.88 -21.82
C CYS A 633 13.50 -3.17 -23.03
N CYS A 634 13.44 -1.85 -23.12
CA CYS A 634 14.09 -1.09 -24.20
C CYS A 634 15.61 -1.29 -24.22
N LYS A 635 16.24 -1.44 -23.04
CA LYS A 635 17.65 -1.78 -22.96
C LYS A 635 17.94 -3.17 -23.53
N GLN A 636 17.13 -4.16 -23.16
CA GLN A 636 17.31 -5.55 -23.62
C GLN A 636 17.10 -5.69 -25.14
N GLU A 637 16.15 -4.96 -25.73
CA GLU A 637 16.00 -4.92 -27.20
C GLU A 637 17.23 -4.35 -27.90
N LYS A 638 17.79 -3.25 -27.36
CA LYS A 638 19.00 -2.62 -27.91
C LYS A 638 20.22 -3.54 -27.80
N GLU A 639 20.36 -4.26 -26.69
CA GLU A 639 21.43 -5.24 -26.48
C GLU A 639 21.28 -6.47 -27.37
N ALA A 640 20.05 -6.90 -27.66
CA ALA A 640 19.79 -8.01 -28.59
C ALA A 640 19.95 -7.64 -30.08
N ALA A 641 19.84 -6.36 -30.42
CA ALA A 641 20.01 -5.85 -31.79
C ALA A 641 21.45 -5.46 -32.15
N ALA A 642 22.33 -5.35 -31.15
CA ALA A 642 23.75 -5.03 -31.29
C ALA A 642 24.59 -6.31 -31.43
#